data_AF-A0A6N2WEP5-F1
#
_entry.id   AF-A0A6N2WEP5-F1
#
_cell.length_a   1.000
_cell.length_b   1.000
_cell.length_c   1.000
_cell.angle_alpha   90.00
_cell.angle_beta   90.00
_cell.angle_gamma   90.00
#
_symmetry.space_group_name_H-M   'P 1'
#
loop_
_entity.id
_entity.type
_entity.pdbx_description
1 polymer ?
#
loop_
_entity_poly.entity_id
_entity_poly.type
_entity_poly.pdbx_seq_one_letter_code
_entity_poly.pdbx_strand_id
1 'polypeptide(L)'
;MKKYICFILFSLFSIVSFGQKGHEHRVSGMTGTSPSNQDDTSGIAIDPVMYAGGSNDQPYIITLRPMVKTDSLETLPESGQLQEIQYFNHLGLPTEKIRKGFTPALNDLITLQEYDGMNREIRQWLPTAMENPGGSYVDPSQVQQSARSSELYGYDTYPYSQTIYEGSAEGRIKQQFGPGKDWHTGEKAVCADYLTNSNTEVALNARLYRCSETTLTCSGNYRNGSLRVVKTTDEDGNVSYEFKDKVERLILSRQMNGAEWLDTYYVYDNAGNLRFVLPPLAADVLTGSSGSWNEDNVALKKYAYIYKYDSKNRCIYKKLPGCGPVYTVYDAADRAIFTQDDMQRDKGEWLFSIPDAFGRIVLTGTCKNVLNYSMTPLGSTIIVKATLDKTTNATKGYVVSGITLNTPVILTARYFDSYDFIGQNDFPSGTATAYESADPYGKRYDGGCRGQQTGSLTARLSKTGSVTGYLYSVMYYDDRYRMIQQKGNNELNGTKQTYIAYSFTGQPTEVKQVYAIPGEETITEIRKHTYDHADRLLRTTYQLNNDPLITLVDNVYDEVGRLKSERRNGNPKLKTDYGYNIRSWTRSISGSLFNQTLYYQDQLEGNTPCYNGNISSVLWKAGPSNNESGYRFTYDGLNRMKNAIYGETNSLSVNPNRFNEQITAYDKKGNILGLLRYGQTSSSEYGLIDNLNLTYDGNQLQAVKDNATHSVFGNGMEFKDGANQTIEYAYDKNGNLTKDLNKKIAVIQYNLLNLPSQVIFVDGNVIEYEYGSDGRKLRTAHVINGVTSITDYCGNAIYENGSLKMLLNEAGYISFPDKKFHFYLKDHQGNIRVVADKDGNVEETNDYYPFGGLFTASTSVQPYKYNGKELDRKNGIDWYDYGARHYDPAIGRFTTVDPMIDKYYPLTPYGYCGGNPICHRDEEGKFINNVVGFFIGGGVDLGIQVAANLVSGNGAFDDIDWVSVGASAVEGGLTSGENISS
;
A
#
# COMPACT_ATOMS: atom_id res chain seq x y z
N MET A 1 -12.21 2.97 4.50
CA MET A 1 -12.64 2.23 3.29
C MET A 1 -12.02 0.82 3.16
N LYS A 2 -12.19 -0.09 4.13
CA LYS A 2 -11.42 -1.35 4.20
C LYS A 2 -11.94 -2.56 3.42
N LYS A 3 -12.96 -2.40 2.58
CA LYS A 3 -13.53 -3.50 1.77
C LYS A 3 -13.42 -3.31 0.25
N TYR A 4 -12.91 -2.18 -0.25
CA TYR A 4 -12.78 -1.94 -1.70
C TYR A 4 -11.42 -2.34 -2.29
N ILE A 5 -10.37 -2.50 -1.47
CA ILE A 5 -9.04 -2.95 -1.94
C ILE A 5 -9.00 -4.47 -2.19
N CYS A 6 -9.89 -5.26 -1.59
CA CYS A 6 -9.99 -6.70 -1.84
C CYS A 6 -10.62 -7.08 -3.20
N PHE A 7 -11.25 -6.15 -3.91
CA PHE A 7 -11.85 -6.44 -5.23
C PHE A 7 -10.92 -6.19 -6.41
N ILE A 8 -9.88 -5.36 -6.26
CA ILE A 8 -8.91 -5.07 -7.34
C ILE A 8 -7.80 -6.14 -7.41
N LEU A 9 -7.51 -6.84 -6.32
CA LEU A 9 -6.53 -7.93 -6.30
C LEU A 9 -7.07 -9.29 -6.77
N PHE A 10 -8.40 -9.45 -6.94
CA PHE A 10 -9.01 -10.68 -7.46
C PHE A 10 -9.40 -10.61 -8.95
N SER A 11 -9.49 -9.41 -9.55
CA SER A 11 -9.79 -9.25 -10.98
C SER A 11 -8.58 -9.48 -11.89
N LEU A 12 -7.35 -9.47 -11.37
CA LEU A 12 -6.12 -9.76 -12.14
C LEU A 12 -5.83 -11.26 -12.35
N PHE A 13 -6.65 -12.16 -11.80
CA PHE A 13 -6.54 -13.61 -12.01
C PHE A 13 -7.66 -14.21 -12.89
N SER A 14 -8.43 -13.40 -13.63
CA SER A 14 -9.48 -13.90 -14.53
C SER A 14 -9.58 -13.12 -15.84
N ILE A 15 -8.47 -12.97 -16.56
CA ILE A 15 -8.50 -12.69 -18.00
C ILE A 15 -7.81 -13.85 -18.73
N VAL A 16 -8.52 -14.98 -18.81
CA VAL A 16 -8.37 -15.94 -19.91
C VAL A 16 -9.78 -16.28 -20.39
N SER A 17 -10.11 -15.71 -21.55
CA SER A 17 -11.18 -16.12 -22.49
C SER A 17 -12.64 -16.12 -21.99
N PHE A 18 -13.36 -15.04 -22.30
CA PHE A 18 -14.75 -15.13 -22.76
C PHE A 18 -14.95 -14.15 -23.92
N GLY A 19 -14.79 -14.64 -25.14
CA GLY A 19 -15.26 -13.95 -26.33
C GLY A 19 -16.79 -14.06 -26.41
N GLN A 20 -17.49 -12.97 -26.13
CA GLN A 20 -18.85 -12.77 -26.64
C GLN A 20 -18.80 -11.62 -27.64
N LYS A 21 -18.97 -11.98 -28.92
CA LYS A 21 -19.23 -11.04 -30.02
C LYS A 21 -20.54 -10.31 -29.73
N GLY A 22 -20.47 -9.07 -29.26
CA GLY A 22 -21.55 -8.10 -29.36
C GLY A 22 -21.48 -7.41 -30.71
N HIS A 23 -22.42 -7.69 -31.59
CA HIS A 23 -22.57 -6.97 -32.86
C HIS A 23 -23.01 -5.53 -32.59
N GLU A 24 -22.17 -4.56 -32.96
CA GLU A 24 -22.58 -3.15 -33.09
C GLU A 24 -23.58 -3.01 -34.24
N HIS A 25 -24.84 -2.73 -33.92
CA HIS A 25 -25.79 -2.19 -34.88
C HIS A 25 -25.65 -0.66 -34.91
N ARG A 26 -24.96 -0.15 -35.94
CA ARG A 26 -25.14 1.23 -36.40
C ARG A 26 -26.60 1.41 -36.84
N VAL A 27 -27.32 2.35 -36.23
CA VAL A 27 -28.55 2.90 -36.80
C VAL A 27 -28.38 4.41 -36.97
N SER A 28 -28.43 4.82 -38.24
CA SER A 28 -28.51 6.19 -38.70
C SER A 28 -29.97 6.67 -38.64
N GLY A 29 -30.17 7.87 -38.08
CA GLY A 29 -31.24 8.85 -38.31
C GLY A 29 -32.71 8.43 -38.43
N MET A 30 -33.60 9.04 -37.64
CA MET A 30 -34.72 9.87 -38.12
C MET A 30 -35.63 10.31 -36.97
N THR A 31 -36.15 11.53 -37.09
CA THR A 31 -37.16 12.17 -36.25
C THR A 31 -38.51 11.45 -36.34
N GLY A 32 -39.14 11.16 -35.21
CA GLY A 32 -40.51 10.64 -35.12
C GLY A 32 -41.06 10.64 -33.69
N THR A 33 -42.29 11.14 -33.51
CA THR A 33 -42.97 11.43 -32.23
C THR A 33 -43.90 10.32 -31.73
N SER A 34 -43.91 10.11 -30.39
CA SER A 34 -44.95 9.56 -29.48
C SER A 34 -45.39 8.07 -29.58
N PRO A 35 -46.01 7.43 -28.53
CA PRO A 35 -46.55 7.95 -27.26
C PRO A 35 -46.21 7.18 -25.95
N SER A 36 -46.61 7.79 -24.83
CA SER A 36 -46.79 7.35 -23.44
C SER A 36 -46.83 5.86 -23.09
N ASN A 37 -46.10 5.47 -22.05
CA ASN A 37 -46.55 4.51 -21.03
C ASN A 37 -46.02 4.89 -19.64
N GLN A 38 -46.93 5.00 -18.69
CA GLN A 38 -46.68 5.11 -17.25
C GLN A 38 -46.34 3.74 -16.66
N ASP A 39 -45.71 3.79 -15.48
CA ASP A 39 -45.38 2.72 -14.51
C ASP A 39 -44.08 1.93 -14.76
N ASP A 40 -42.99 2.37 -14.13
CA ASP A 40 -42.36 1.68 -12.97
C ASP A 40 -41.23 2.58 -12.40
N THR A 41 -41.45 3.24 -11.26
CA THR A 41 -40.46 4.12 -10.62
C THR A 41 -39.53 3.34 -9.70
N SER A 42 -38.69 2.47 -10.27
CA SER A 42 -37.49 1.96 -9.59
C SER A 42 -36.36 2.97 -9.78
N GLY A 43 -35.81 3.49 -8.68
CA GLY A 43 -34.72 4.47 -8.66
C GLY A 43 -33.44 3.93 -9.31
N ILE A 44 -33.32 4.15 -10.61
CA ILE A 44 -32.09 3.92 -11.37
C ILE A 44 -31.10 5.03 -10.98
N ALA A 45 -29.91 4.66 -10.50
CA ALA A 45 -28.78 5.56 -10.55
C ALA A 45 -28.56 5.90 -12.02
N ILE A 46 -28.84 7.14 -12.40
CA ILE A 46 -28.70 7.56 -13.80
C ILE A 46 -27.20 7.57 -14.07
N ASP A 47 -26.74 6.61 -14.88
CA ASP A 47 -25.36 6.56 -15.36
C ASP A 47 -24.98 7.92 -15.98
N PRO A 48 -23.70 8.32 -15.93
CA PRO A 48 -23.25 9.54 -16.59
C PRO A 48 -23.68 9.54 -18.05
N VAL A 49 -24.49 10.52 -18.42
CA VAL A 49 -24.97 10.67 -19.80
C VAL A 49 -23.98 11.52 -20.58
N MET A 50 -23.54 10.98 -21.71
CA MET A 50 -22.66 11.66 -22.65
C MET A 50 -23.46 12.39 -23.73
N TYR A 51 -23.30 13.70 -23.81
CA TYR A 51 -23.79 14.50 -24.94
C TYR A 51 -22.63 14.84 -25.85
N ALA A 52 -22.71 14.41 -27.12
CA ALA A 52 -21.82 14.91 -28.15
C ALA A 52 -22.41 16.19 -28.74
N GLY A 53 -21.61 17.26 -28.79
CA GLY A 53 -22.01 18.53 -29.37
C GLY A 53 -20.90 19.14 -30.21
N GLY A 54 -21.28 20.01 -31.14
CA GLY A 54 -20.37 20.91 -31.84
C GLY A 54 -20.83 22.34 -31.59
N SER A 55 -19.97 23.16 -31.01
CA SER A 55 -20.04 24.61 -31.26
C SER A 55 -19.48 24.86 -32.66
N ASN A 56 -19.52 26.11 -33.15
CA ASN A 56 -18.99 26.40 -34.49
C ASN A 56 -17.49 26.09 -34.67
N ASP A 57 -16.72 25.77 -33.59
CA ASP A 57 -15.26 25.68 -33.70
C ASP A 57 -14.56 24.44 -33.05
N GLN A 58 -15.18 23.64 -32.17
CA GLN A 58 -14.55 22.41 -31.62
C GLN A 58 -15.57 21.31 -31.26
N PRO A 59 -15.31 20.02 -31.59
CA PRO A 59 -16.09 18.88 -31.11
C PRO A 59 -15.86 18.61 -29.61
N TYR A 60 -16.91 18.22 -28.88
CA TYR A 60 -16.81 17.91 -27.46
C TYR A 60 -17.77 16.80 -26.99
N ILE A 61 -17.44 16.23 -25.82
CA ILE A 61 -18.30 15.35 -25.04
C ILE A 61 -18.56 16.00 -23.69
N ILE A 62 -19.82 16.07 -23.27
CA ILE A 62 -20.23 16.48 -21.92
C ILE A 62 -20.65 15.25 -21.14
N THR A 63 -20.05 15.09 -19.95
CA THR A 63 -20.43 14.08 -18.95
C THR A 63 -21.08 14.79 -17.77
N LEU A 64 -22.32 14.40 -17.45
CA LEU A 64 -23.05 14.90 -16.28
C LEU A 64 -23.06 13.85 -15.17
N ARG A 65 -22.68 14.25 -13.96
CA ARG A 65 -22.78 13.43 -12.75
C ARG A 65 -23.76 14.08 -11.77
N PRO A 66 -24.95 13.49 -11.56
CA PRO A 66 -25.90 14.01 -10.58
C PRO A 66 -25.35 13.95 -9.15
N MET A 67 -25.53 15.04 -8.41
CA MET A 67 -25.16 15.19 -7.00
C MET A 67 -26.38 15.14 -6.07
N VAL A 68 -27.59 15.23 -6.64
CA VAL A 68 -28.86 15.11 -5.95
C VAL A 68 -29.78 14.12 -6.66
N LYS A 69 -30.79 13.61 -5.95
CA LYS A 69 -31.81 12.77 -6.55
C LYS A 69 -32.58 13.55 -7.62
N THR A 70 -32.71 12.95 -8.80
CA THR A 70 -33.49 13.48 -9.91
C THR A 70 -34.16 12.34 -10.67
N ASP A 71 -35.31 12.65 -11.28
CA ASP A 71 -36.03 11.75 -12.18
C ASP A 71 -35.77 12.11 -13.66
N SER A 72 -35.08 13.24 -13.92
CA SER A 72 -34.66 13.66 -15.26
C SER A 72 -33.36 14.46 -15.21
N LEU A 73 -32.44 14.13 -16.11
CA LEU A 73 -31.19 14.90 -16.28
C LEU A 73 -31.42 16.21 -17.01
N GLU A 74 -32.47 16.31 -17.83
CA GLU A 74 -32.76 17.52 -18.61
C GLU A 74 -33.20 18.69 -17.72
N THR A 75 -33.79 18.40 -16.56
CA THR A 75 -34.30 19.39 -15.61
C THR A 75 -33.41 19.56 -14.37
N LEU A 76 -32.24 18.91 -14.34
CA LEU A 76 -31.32 18.96 -13.20
C LEU A 76 -30.66 20.35 -13.12
N PRO A 77 -30.87 21.14 -12.05
CA PRO A 77 -30.20 22.44 -11.92
C PRO A 77 -28.67 22.25 -11.86
N GLU A 78 -27.91 23.26 -12.31
CA GLU A 78 -26.44 23.23 -12.29
C GLU A 78 -25.87 22.95 -10.89
N SER A 79 -26.51 23.47 -9.82
CA SER A 79 -26.11 23.21 -8.44
C SER A 79 -26.34 21.76 -7.97
N GLY A 80 -27.09 20.96 -8.74
CA GLY A 80 -27.40 19.57 -8.47
C GLY A 80 -26.53 18.58 -9.26
N GLN A 81 -25.50 19.03 -9.99
CA GLN A 81 -24.66 18.19 -10.83
C GLN A 81 -23.21 18.65 -10.88
N LEU A 82 -22.30 17.72 -11.16
CA LEU A 82 -20.98 18.03 -11.69
C LEU A 82 -20.99 17.84 -13.20
N GLN A 83 -20.37 18.77 -13.91
CA GLN A 83 -20.25 18.74 -15.35
C GLN A 83 -18.78 18.67 -15.75
N GLU A 84 -18.44 17.67 -16.54
CA GLU A 84 -17.13 17.52 -17.18
C GLU A 84 -17.30 17.66 -18.69
N ILE A 85 -16.47 18.49 -19.33
CA ILE A 85 -16.47 18.69 -20.78
C ILE A 85 -15.10 18.31 -21.31
N GLN A 86 -15.05 17.34 -22.22
CA GLN A 86 -13.85 16.95 -22.96
C GLN A 86 -13.96 17.49 -24.38
N TYR A 87 -13.09 18.45 -24.72
CA TYR A 87 -12.91 18.93 -26.08
C TYR A 87 -11.89 18.08 -26.83
N PHE A 88 -12.11 17.98 -28.13
CA PHE A 88 -11.24 17.26 -29.05
C PHE A 88 -10.82 18.19 -30.18
N ASN A 89 -9.66 17.93 -30.76
CA ASN A 89 -9.33 18.53 -32.05
C ASN A 89 -10.16 17.91 -33.18
N HIS A 90 -10.03 18.44 -34.39
CA HIS A 90 -10.71 17.95 -35.59
C HIS A 90 -10.29 16.52 -36.03
N LEU A 91 -9.29 15.94 -35.38
CA LEU A 91 -8.85 14.55 -35.59
C LEU A 91 -9.36 13.60 -34.50
N GLY A 92 -10.16 14.10 -33.54
CA GLY A 92 -10.72 13.31 -32.46
C GLY A 92 -9.74 13.05 -31.30
N LEU A 93 -8.63 13.78 -31.20
CA LEU A 93 -7.71 13.69 -30.06
C LEU A 93 -8.14 14.63 -28.94
N PRO A 94 -8.15 14.19 -27.66
CA PRO A 94 -8.57 15.01 -26.53
C PRO A 94 -7.57 16.15 -26.28
N THR A 95 -8.01 17.41 -26.30
CA THR A 95 -7.14 18.59 -26.16
C THR A 95 -7.36 19.35 -24.87
N GLU A 96 -8.60 19.63 -24.50
CA GLU A 96 -8.93 20.40 -23.30
C GLU A 96 -9.99 19.66 -22.49
N LYS A 97 -9.76 19.50 -21.20
CA LYS A 97 -10.72 18.92 -20.27
C LYS A 97 -11.08 19.94 -19.20
N ILE A 98 -12.36 20.27 -19.13
CA ILE A 98 -12.94 21.25 -18.20
C ILE A 98 -13.83 20.53 -17.19
N ARG A 99 -13.57 20.72 -15.90
CA ARG A 99 -14.53 20.38 -14.83
C ARG A 99 -15.18 21.66 -14.33
N LYS A 100 -16.42 21.89 -14.74
CA LYS A 100 -17.14 23.14 -14.49
C LYS A 100 -17.46 23.31 -13.01
N GLY A 101 -17.16 24.48 -12.45
CA GLY A 101 -17.42 24.83 -11.05
C GLY A 101 -16.79 23.88 -10.03
N PHE A 102 -15.76 23.12 -10.40
CA PHE A 102 -15.23 22.03 -9.59
C PHE A 102 -14.35 22.49 -8.42
N THR A 103 -13.70 23.65 -8.52
CA THR A 103 -12.79 24.14 -7.48
C THR A 103 -13.54 24.56 -6.21
N PRO A 104 -12.88 24.68 -5.04
CA PRO A 104 -13.53 25.19 -3.83
C PRO A 104 -14.18 26.57 -3.99
N ALA A 105 -13.59 27.47 -4.79
CA ALA A 105 -14.20 28.77 -5.11
C ALA A 105 -15.24 28.72 -6.25
N LEU A 106 -15.67 27.53 -6.70
CA LEU A 106 -16.62 27.32 -7.81
C LEU A 106 -16.09 27.79 -9.17
N ASN A 107 -14.78 27.79 -9.37
CA ASN A 107 -14.16 28.02 -10.67
C ASN A 107 -14.13 26.74 -11.50
N ASP A 108 -13.91 26.89 -12.81
CA ASP A 108 -13.69 25.76 -13.70
C ASP A 108 -12.24 25.29 -13.55
N LEU A 109 -12.03 23.97 -13.45
CA LEU A 109 -10.71 23.37 -13.39
C LEU A 109 -10.36 22.77 -14.75
N ILE A 110 -9.35 23.32 -15.40
CA ILE A 110 -9.01 23.05 -16.80
C ILE A 110 -7.66 22.34 -16.89
N THR A 111 -7.57 21.34 -17.77
CA THR A 111 -6.30 20.69 -18.17
C THR A 111 -6.17 20.72 -19.69
N LEU A 112 -4.94 20.91 -20.17
CA LEU A 112 -4.61 21.07 -21.58
C LEU A 112 -3.56 20.04 -22.01
N GLN A 113 -3.83 19.36 -23.12
CA GLN A 113 -2.95 18.43 -23.80
C GLN A 113 -2.58 18.97 -25.20
N GLU A 114 -1.28 19.09 -25.46
CA GLU A 114 -0.76 19.47 -26.77
C GLU A 114 -0.24 18.24 -27.53
N TYR A 115 -0.38 18.30 -28.85
CA TYR A 115 0.12 17.30 -29.79
C TYR A 115 1.08 17.94 -30.79
N ASP A 116 2.04 17.17 -31.28
CA ASP A 116 2.85 17.59 -32.43
C ASP A 116 2.10 17.40 -33.77
N GLY A 117 2.73 17.80 -34.88
CA GLY A 117 2.18 17.61 -36.23
C GLY A 117 2.01 16.15 -36.67
N MET A 118 2.46 15.19 -35.87
CA MET A 118 2.25 13.74 -36.06
C MET A 118 1.22 13.16 -35.08
N ASN A 119 0.47 14.00 -34.37
CA ASN A 119 -0.56 13.60 -33.39
C ASN A 119 -0.03 12.86 -32.15
N ARG A 120 1.23 13.07 -31.79
CA ARG A 120 1.81 12.50 -30.57
C ARG A 120 1.75 13.51 -29.44
N GLU A 121 1.47 13.04 -28.24
CA GLU A 121 1.40 13.88 -27.03
C GLU A 121 2.77 14.51 -26.72
N ILE A 122 2.84 15.84 -26.68
CA ILE A 122 4.10 16.55 -26.43
C ILE A 122 4.12 17.37 -25.15
N ARG A 123 2.99 17.90 -24.70
CA ARG A 123 2.91 18.63 -23.41
C ARG A 123 1.59 18.41 -22.72
N GLN A 124 1.68 18.08 -21.43
CA GLN A 124 0.52 18.03 -20.55
C GLN A 124 0.67 19.14 -19.50
N TRP A 125 -0.25 20.09 -19.53
CA TRP A 125 -0.23 21.24 -18.64
C TRP A 125 -0.81 20.90 -17.27
N LEU A 126 -0.23 21.50 -16.23
CA LEU A 126 -0.77 21.39 -14.89
C LEU A 126 -2.18 21.99 -14.83
N PRO A 127 -3.10 21.39 -14.04
CA PRO A 127 -4.47 21.88 -13.91
C PRO A 127 -4.53 23.34 -13.48
N THR A 128 -5.39 24.15 -14.11
CA THR A 128 -5.54 25.55 -13.71
C THR A 128 -6.99 25.91 -13.43
N ALA A 129 -7.19 26.69 -12.38
CA ALA A 129 -8.50 27.22 -12.02
C ALA A 129 -8.75 28.53 -12.79
N MET A 130 -9.89 28.63 -13.47
CA MET A 130 -10.25 29.83 -14.22
C MET A 130 -11.65 30.30 -13.83
N GLU A 131 -11.76 31.60 -13.54
CA GLU A 131 -13.03 32.26 -13.22
C GLU A 131 -13.88 32.44 -14.50
N ASN A 132 -15.14 32.01 -14.46
CA ASN A 132 -16.17 32.26 -15.48
C ASN A 132 -16.01 31.68 -16.93
N PRO A 133 -15.40 30.51 -17.22
CA PRO A 133 -15.51 29.92 -18.57
C PRO A 133 -16.91 29.33 -18.83
N GLY A 134 -17.62 28.94 -17.77
CA GLY A 134 -18.97 28.39 -17.86
C GLY A 134 -19.04 27.04 -18.56
N GLY A 135 -17.91 26.31 -18.62
CA GLY A 135 -17.75 25.08 -19.41
C GLY A 135 -17.44 25.30 -20.91
N SER A 136 -17.28 26.55 -21.35
CA SER A 136 -16.93 26.87 -22.75
C SER A 136 -15.46 26.57 -23.04
N TYR A 137 -15.16 26.20 -24.29
CA TYR A 137 -13.79 26.03 -24.77
C TYR A 137 -12.95 27.28 -24.48
N VAL A 138 -11.75 27.10 -23.95
CA VAL A 138 -10.83 28.18 -23.63
C VAL A 138 -9.68 28.16 -24.62
N ASP A 139 -9.28 29.34 -25.11
CA ASP A 139 -8.13 29.40 -26.02
C ASP A 139 -6.88 28.84 -25.30
N PRO A 140 -6.14 27.88 -25.91
CA PRO A 140 -4.99 27.27 -25.26
C PRO A 140 -3.98 28.29 -24.71
N SER A 141 -3.78 29.43 -25.37
CA SER A 141 -2.87 30.47 -24.87
C SER A 141 -3.30 31.06 -23.53
N GLN A 142 -4.61 31.13 -23.26
CA GLN A 142 -5.15 31.60 -22.00
C GLN A 142 -4.96 30.56 -20.88
N VAL A 143 -5.19 29.27 -21.18
CA VAL A 143 -4.94 28.18 -20.23
C VAL A 143 -3.45 28.14 -19.85
N GLN A 144 -2.57 28.23 -20.84
CA GLN A 144 -1.13 28.28 -20.65
C GLN A 144 -0.69 29.50 -19.81
N GLN A 145 -1.24 30.67 -20.10
CA GLN A 145 -0.94 31.89 -19.34
C GLN A 145 -1.44 31.79 -17.90
N SER A 146 -2.65 31.25 -17.70
CA SER A 146 -3.25 31.00 -16.38
C SER A 146 -2.34 30.10 -15.53
N ALA A 147 -1.91 28.96 -16.09
CA ALA A 147 -1.00 28.04 -15.41
C ALA A 147 0.34 28.72 -15.02
N ARG A 148 0.94 29.51 -15.91
CA ARG A 148 2.20 30.24 -15.63
C ARG A 148 2.02 31.36 -14.60
N SER A 149 0.84 31.95 -14.52
CA SER A 149 0.52 33.01 -13.55
C SER A 149 0.06 32.49 -12.18
N SER A 150 -0.05 31.17 -12.02
CA SER A 150 -0.57 30.56 -10.79
C SER A 150 0.47 30.59 -9.66
N GLU A 151 0.08 31.17 -8.52
CA GLU A 151 0.87 31.11 -7.28
C GLU A 151 1.03 29.66 -6.78
N LEU A 152 0.06 28.78 -7.06
CA LEU A 152 0.11 27.35 -6.70
C LEU A 152 1.31 26.62 -7.34
N TYR A 153 1.82 27.18 -8.44
CA TYR A 153 2.98 26.70 -9.19
C TYR A 153 4.18 27.64 -9.07
N GLY A 154 4.16 28.59 -8.13
CA GLY A 154 5.27 29.52 -7.89
C GLY A 154 5.58 30.44 -9.07
N TYR A 155 4.59 30.75 -9.91
CA TYR A 155 4.77 31.55 -11.14
C TYR A 155 5.80 30.94 -12.13
N ASP A 156 5.89 29.62 -12.18
CA ASP A 156 6.84 28.89 -13.02
C ASP A 156 6.53 29.04 -14.51
N THR A 157 7.56 29.10 -15.35
CA THR A 157 7.43 29.28 -16.80
C THR A 157 7.19 27.98 -17.57
N TYR A 158 7.40 26.83 -16.93
CA TYR A 158 7.23 25.45 -17.41
C TYR A 158 6.28 24.62 -16.51
N PRO A 159 5.02 25.05 -16.27
CA PRO A 159 4.04 24.29 -15.49
C PRO A 159 3.41 23.17 -16.34
N TYR A 160 4.25 22.37 -17.01
CA TYR A 160 3.84 21.28 -17.88
C TYR A 160 4.91 20.19 -17.95
N SER A 161 4.49 18.94 -18.10
CA SER A 161 5.39 17.88 -18.55
C SER A 161 5.63 18.02 -20.06
N GLN A 162 6.78 17.57 -20.53
CA GLN A 162 7.11 17.60 -21.96
C GLN A 162 7.75 16.30 -22.40
N THR A 163 7.24 15.74 -23.50
CA THR A 163 7.77 14.55 -24.14
C THR A 163 8.48 14.93 -25.44
N ILE A 164 9.69 14.41 -25.62
CA ILE A 164 10.50 14.56 -26.84
C ILE A 164 10.69 13.18 -27.43
N TYR A 165 10.21 12.99 -28.67
CA TYR A 165 10.34 11.75 -29.42
C TYR A 165 11.62 11.71 -30.25
N GLU A 166 12.10 10.52 -30.58
CA GLU A 166 13.13 10.36 -31.61
C GLU A 166 12.57 10.67 -33.02
N GLY A 167 13.44 11.05 -33.95
CA GLY A 167 13.09 11.32 -35.34
C GLY A 167 12.86 10.08 -36.20
N SER A 168 12.60 8.92 -35.59
CA SER A 168 12.34 7.66 -36.29
C SER A 168 10.83 7.49 -36.56
N ALA A 169 10.50 6.60 -37.49
CA ALA A 169 9.11 6.24 -37.79
C ALA A 169 8.40 5.52 -36.63
N GLU A 170 9.15 4.97 -35.66
CA GLU A 170 8.60 4.24 -34.51
C GLU A 170 8.00 5.16 -33.44
N GLY A 171 8.30 6.47 -33.50
CA GLY A 171 7.71 7.46 -32.59
C GLY A 171 7.98 7.19 -31.11
N ARG A 172 9.16 6.66 -30.78
CA ARG A 172 9.53 6.29 -29.40
C ARG A 172 9.99 7.49 -28.58
N ILE A 173 9.72 7.48 -27.28
CA ILE A 173 10.11 8.55 -26.35
C ILE A 173 11.62 8.56 -26.20
N LYS A 174 12.26 9.72 -26.38
CA LYS A 174 13.70 9.93 -26.15
C LYS A 174 13.94 10.64 -24.82
N GLN A 175 13.16 11.67 -24.51
CA GLN A 175 13.25 12.42 -23.26
C GLN A 175 11.87 12.76 -22.73
N GLN A 176 11.71 12.75 -21.41
CA GLN A 176 10.51 13.18 -20.73
C GLN A 176 10.88 14.08 -19.56
N PHE A 177 10.46 15.34 -19.64
CA PHE A 177 10.54 16.31 -18.55
C PHE A 177 9.23 16.28 -17.76
N GLY A 178 9.32 16.22 -16.44
CA GLY A 178 8.19 16.63 -15.61
C GLY A 178 8.06 18.16 -15.51
N PRO A 179 7.00 18.68 -14.88
CA PRO A 179 6.80 20.11 -14.67
C PRO A 179 7.91 20.76 -13.83
N GLY A 180 8.22 22.03 -14.14
CA GLY A 180 9.13 22.88 -13.35
C GLY A 180 10.32 23.41 -14.14
N LYS A 181 10.55 24.71 -14.07
CA LYS A 181 11.67 25.41 -14.72
C LYS A 181 13.02 24.82 -14.35
N ASP A 182 13.22 24.44 -13.09
CA ASP A 182 14.49 23.86 -12.62
C ASP A 182 14.82 22.56 -13.36
N TRP A 183 13.81 21.75 -13.70
CA TRP A 183 14.01 20.52 -14.47
C TRP A 183 14.29 20.80 -15.94
N HIS A 184 13.50 21.68 -16.55
CA HIS A 184 13.64 22.02 -17.98
C HIS A 184 14.97 22.73 -18.27
N THR A 185 15.33 23.73 -17.47
CA THR A 185 16.57 24.51 -17.68
C THR A 185 17.82 23.81 -17.17
N GLY A 186 17.68 22.88 -16.22
CA GLY A 186 18.77 22.03 -15.75
C GLY A 186 18.99 20.76 -16.60
N GLU A 187 18.23 20.58 -17.69
CA GLU A 187 18.25 19.39 -18.55
C GLU A 187 18.00 18.06 -17.79
N LYS A 188 17.13 18.12 -16.78
CA LYS A 188 16.79 17.01 -15.87
C LYS A 188 15.59 16.21 -16.38
N ALA A 189 15.75 15.60 -17.55
CA ALA A 189 14.74 14.71 -18.11
C ALA A 189 15.06 13.23 -17.80
N VAL A 190 14.01 12.42 -17.72
CA VAL A 190 14.17 10.97 -17.90
C VAL A 190 14.49 10.72 -19.37
N CYS A 191 15.60 10.06 -19.65
CA CYS A 191 16.09 9.81 -21.00
C CYS A 191 16.06 8.32 -21.33
N ALA A 192 15.70 7.97 -22.57
CA ALA A 192 15.69 6.60 -23.07
C ALA A 192 16.56 6.46 -24.34
N ASP A 193 17.52 5.53 -24.30
CA ASP A 193 18.30 5.11 -25.47
C ASP A 193 17.86 3.71 -25.91
N TYR A 194 17.52 3.56 -27.21
CA TYR A 194 17.11 2.28 -27.80
C TYR A 194 18.30 1.61 -28.52
N LEU A 195 18.75 0.50 -27.96
CA LEU A 195 19.96 -0.20 -28.33
C LEU A 195 19.66 -1.68 -28.62
N THR A 196 20.72 -2.43 -28.93
CA THR A 196 20.68 -3.90 -28.98
C THR A 196 21.81 -4.50 -28.16
N ASN A 197 21.65 -5.71 -27.66
CA ASN A 197 22.71 -6.36 -26.88
C ASN A 197 23.99 -6.53 -27.70
N SER A 198 25.13 -6.45 -27.02
CA SER A 198 26.45 -6.61 -27.62
C SER A 198 27.40 -7.33 -26.68
N ASN A 199 28.22 -8.22 -27.24
CA ASN A 199 29.30 -8.90 -26.52
C ASN A 199 30.60 -8.07 -26.45
N THR A 200 30.71 -6.97 -27.21
CA THR A 200 31.89 -6.10 -27.20
C THR A 200 31.74 -4.93 -26.21
N GLU A 201 30.51 -4.49 -25.96
CA GLU A 201 30.19 -3.48 -24.96
C GLU A 201 29.72 -4.17 -23.69
N VAL A 202 30.52 -4.06 -22.64
CA VAL A 202 30.32 -4.86 -21.43
C VAL A 202 28.93 -4.60 -20.81
N ALA A 203 28.46 -3.34 -20.80
CA ALA A 203 27.15 -2.95 -20.28
C ALA A 203 25.96 -3.47 -21.11
N LEU A 204 26.18 -3.89 -22.36
CA LEU A 204 25.17 -4.48 -23.25
C LEU A 204 25.28 -6.01 -23.34
N ASN A 205 26.17 -6.62 -22.55
CA ASN A 205 26.30 -8.07 -22.51
C ASN A 205 25.17 -8.69 -21.66
N ALA A 206 24.56 -9.76 -22.19
CA ALA A 206 23.54 -10.54 -21.50
C ALA A 206 23.84 -12.05 -21.66
N ARG A 207 23.86 -12.76 -20.53
CA ARG A 207 24.04 -14.22 -20.50
C ARG A 207 22.79 -14.94 -20.99
N LEU A 208 23.00 -16.08 -21.64
CA LEU A 208 21.94 -16.94 -22.14
C LEU A 208 21.69 -18.10 -21.18
N TYR A 209 20.72 -17.93 -20.30
CA TYR A 209 20.22 -19.00 -19.45
C TYR A 209 19.11 -19.78 -20.18
N ARG A 210 19.18 -21.11 -20.04
CA ARG A 210 18.15 -22.06 -20.45
C ARG A 210 17.73 -22.89 -19.27
N CYS A 211 16.55 -23.49 -19.34
CA CYS A 211 16.08 -24.39 -18.31
C CYS A 211 15.47 -25.68 -18.89
N SER A 212 15.54 -26.74 -18.10
CA SER A 212 14.72 -27.95 -18.24
C SER A 212 13.70 -27.98 -17.10
N GLU A 213 13.04 -29.12 -16.87
CA GLU A 213 12.19 -29.29 -15.69
C GLU A 213 12.98 -29.16 -14.38
N THR A 214 14.22 -29.67 -14.34
CA THR A 214 15.00 -29.83 -13.10
C THR A 214 16.31 -29.06 -13.06
N THR A 215 16.74 -28.48 -14.19
CA THR A 215 18.07 -27.84 -14.30
C THR A 215 18.01 -26.45 -14.94
N LEU A 216 18.84 -25.56 -14.43
CA LEU A 216 19.22 -24.28 -15.03
C LEU A 216 20.58 -24.46 -15.71
N THR A 217 20.74 -23.97 -16.93
CA THR A 217 22.01 -24.04 -17.67
C THR A 217 22.38 -22.70 -18.26
N CYS A 218 23.59 -22.21 -18.00
CA CYS A 218 24.15 -21.04 -18.70
C CYS A 218 24.88 -21.51 -19.96
N SER A 219 24.50 -20.99 -21.12
CA SER A 219 24.97 -21.43 -22.44
C SER A 219 25.77 -20.34 -23.15
N GLY A 220 26.62 -19.63 -22.41
CA GLY A 220 27.35 -18.46 -22.90
C GLY A 220 26.48 -17.20 -22.91
N ASN A 221 26.69 -16.32 -23.91
CA ASN A 221 25.96 -15.06 -24.04
C ASN A 221 25.01 -15.08 -25.24
N TYR A 222 24.01 -14.20 -25.22
CA TYR A 222 23.20 -13.92 -26.41
C TYR A 222 24.09 -13.41 -27.55
N ARG A 223 23.74 -13.78 -28.80
CA ARG A 223 24.41 -13.22 -30.00
C ARG A 223 24.14 -11.71 -30.07
N ASN A 224 25.10 -10.94 -30.59
CA ASN A 224 24.93 -9.49 -30.78
C ASN A 224 23.66 -9.21 -31.60
N GLY A 225 22.91 -8.17 -31.25
CA GLY A 225 21.70 -7.77 -32.00
C GLY A 225 20.48 -8.66 -31.80
N SER A 226 20.49 -9.61 -30.86
CA SER A 226 19.40 -10.57 -30.66
C SER A 226 18.35 -10.13 -29.65
N LEU A 227 18.70 -9.21 -28.75
CA LEU A 227 17.82 -8.62 -27.76
C LEU A 227 17.71 -7.11 -28.01
N ARG A 228 16.50 -6.59 -27.89
CA ARG A 228 16.26 -5.15 -27.80
C ARG A 228 16.68 -4.68 -26.41
N VAL A 229 17.36 -3.55 -26.34
CA VAL A 229 17.80 -2.96 -25.08
C VAL A 229 17.23 -1.55 -24.96
N VAL A 230 16.62 -1.24 -23.83
CA VAL A 230 16.25 0.13 -23.46
C VAL A 230 17.12 0.54 -22.29
N LYS A 231 17.96 1.55 -22.49
CA LYS A 231 18.71 2.18 -21.41
C LYS A 231 17.92 3.40 -20.93
N THR A 232 17.62 3.45 -19.65
CA THR A 232 16.94 4.59 -19.02
C THR A 232 17.91 5.32 -18.10
N THR A 233 17.97 6.65 -18.23
CA THR A 233 18.67 7.54 -17.29
C THR A 233 17.63 8.38 -16.58
N ASP A 234 17.55 8.35 -15.25
CA ASP A 234 16.61 9.16 -14.48
C ASP A 234 17.06 10.64 -14.38
N GLU A 235 16.24 11.48 -13.75
CA GLU A 235 16.49 12.93 -13.63
C GLU A 235 17.76 13.26 -12.82
N ASP A 236 18.27 12.34 -11.99
CA ASP A 236 19.51 12.50 -11.21
C ASP A 236 20.72 11.79 -11.82
N GLY A 237 20.54 11.16 -13.00
CA GLY A 237 21.61 10.51 -13.75
C GLY A 237 21.82 9.03 -13.43
N ASN A 238 20.91 8.41 -12.66
CA ASN A 238 20.97 6.98 -12.37
C ASN A 238 20.56 6.18 -13.61
N VAL A 239 21.32 5.13 -13.93
CA VAL A 239 21.16 4.37 -15.17
C VAL A 239 20.61 2.98 -14.91
N SER A 240 19.68 2.55 -15.77
CA SER A 240 19.19 1.17 -15.81
C SER A 240 19.05 0.68 -17.25
N TYR A 241 18.98 -0.64 -17.42
CA TYR A 241 18.80 -1.30 -18.71
C TYR A 241 17.75 -2.39 -18.62
N GLU A 242 16.89 -2.48 -19.63
CA GLU A 242 16.01 -3.61 -19.87
C GLU A 242 16.36 -4.30 -21.18
N PHE A 243 16.54 -5.62 -21.12
CA PHE A 243 16.80 -6.47 -22.27
C PHE A 243 15.57 -7.31 -22.55
N LYS A 244 15.00 -7.16 -23.74
CA LYS A 244 13.81 -7.89 -24.19
C LYS A 244 14.12 -8.76 -25.40
N ASP A 245 13.50 -9.93 -25.45
CA ASP A 245 13.55 -10.79 -26.63
C ASP A 245 12.61 -10.30 -27.74
N LYS A 246 12.54 -11.04 -28.85
CA LYS A 246 11.73 -10.67 -30.03
C LYS A 246 10.21 -10.73 -29.81
N VAL A 247 9.77 -11.30 -28.69
CA VAL A 247 8.35 -11.33 -28.31
C VAL A 247 8.11 -10.46 -27.07
N GLU A 248 8.99 -9.46 -26.86
CA GLU A 248 8.95 -8.44 -25.79
C GLU A 248 8.98 -9.00 -24.35
N ARG A 249 9.43 -10.25 -24.16
CA ARG A 249 9.65 -10.78 -22.81
C ARG A 249 10.92 -10.20 -22.21
N LEU A 250 10.83 -9.70 -20.98
CA LEU A 250 11.99 -9.23 -20.21
C LEU A 250 12.91 -10.42 -19.90
N ILE A 251 14.16 -10.33 -20.34
CA ILE A 251 15.23 -11.34 -20.16
C ILE A 251 16.19 -10.94 -19.04
N LEU A 252 16.53 -9.64 -18.98
CA LEU A 252 17.42 -9.07 -17.99
C LEU A 252 16.95 -7.65 -17.66
N SER A 253 16.81 -7.38 -16.37
CA SER A 253 16.81 -6.00 -15.85
C SER A 253 18.14 -5.76 -15.15
N ARG A 254 18.85 -4.70 -15.54
CA ARG A 254 20.14 -4.32 -14.97
C ARG A 254 20.03 -2.93 -14.37
N GLN A 255 20.26 -2.82 -13.07
CA GLN A 255 20.37 -1.55 -12.38
C GLN A 255 21.85 -1.21 -12.16
N MET A 256 22.22 0.06 -12.30
CA MET A 256 23.61 0.51 -12.16
C MET A 256 23.79 1.27 -10.85
N ASN A 257 24.76 0.86 -10.05
CA ASN A 257 25.22 1.62 -8.90
C ASN A 257 26.66 2.09 -9.15
N GLY A 258 26.81 3.24 -9.79
CA GLY A 258 28.11 3.66 -10.34
C GLY A 258 28.63 2.64 -11.37
N ALA A 259 29.76 2.01 -11.07
CA ALA A 259 30.34 0.97 -11.94
C ALA A 259 29.79 -0.45 -11.65
N GLU A 260 29.08 -0.66 -10.54
CA GLU A 260 28.54 -1.96 -10.17
C GLU A 260 27.22 -2.25 -10.88
N TRP A 261 27.07 -3.50 -11.35
CA TRP A 261 25.85 -3.95 -12.02
C TRP A 261 25.08 -4.89 -11.13
N LEU A 262 23.77 -4.67 -11.11
CA LEU A 262 22.81 -5.47 -10.39
C LEU A 262 21.87 -6.11 -11.39
N ASP A 263 22.26 -7.30 -11.84
CA ASP A 263 21.54 -8.06 -12.86
C ASP A 263 20.44 -8.92 -12.25
N THR A 264 19.23 -8.80 -12.77
CA THR A 264 18.14 -9.73 -12.52
C THR A 264 17.74 -10.42 -13.81
N TYR A 265 18.06 -11.72 -13.94
CA TYR A 265 17.71 -12.52 -15.11
C TYR A 265 16.38 -13.22 -14.94
N TYR A 266 15.61 -13.28 -16.02
CA TYR A 266 14.33 -13.96 -16.13
C TYR A 266 14.47 -15.08 -17.15
N VAL A 267 14.27 -16.32 -16.69
CA VAL A 267 14.54 -17.53 -17.47
C VAL A 267 13.24 -18.24 -17.75
N TYR A 268 12.89 -18.36 -19.03
CA TYR A 268 11.65 -18.98 -19.49
C TYR A 268 11.91 -20.38 -20.04
N ASP A 269 10.90 -21.24 -19.97
CA ASP A 269 10.88 -22.49 -20.73
C ASP A 269 10.42 -22.27 -22.19
N ASN A 270 10.35 -23.37 -22.95
CA ASN A 270 9.90 -23.34 -24.34
C ASN A 270 8.40 -22.99 -24.50
N ALA A 271 7.59 -23.15 -23.45
CA ALA A 271 6.19 -22.74 -23.44
C ALA A 271 6.01 -21.26 -23.06
N GLY A 272 7.10 -20.58 -22.67
CA GLY A 272 7.10 -19.18 -22.27
C GLY A 272 6.78 -18.96 -20.79
N ASN A 273 6.74 -20.00 -19.97
CA ASN A 273 6.56 -19.86 -18.52
C ASN A 273 7.85 -19.42 -17.86
N LEU A 274 7.78 -18.49 -16.91
CA LEU A 274 8.92 -18.03 -16.13
C LEU A 274 9.35 -19.09 -15.13
N ARG A 275 10.47 -19.79 -15.36
CA ARG A 275 10.93 -20.91 -14.54
C ARG A 275 11.89 -20.51 -13.42
N PHE A 276 12.75 -19.54 -13.70
CA PHE A 276 13.70 -19.02 -12.73
C PHE A 276 13.76 -17.51 -12.81
N VAL A 277 13.87 -16.87 -11.66
CA VAL A 277 14.41 -15.51 -11.57
C VAL A 277 15.70 -15.56 -10.78
N LEU A 278 16.75 -14.97 -11.33
CA LEU A 278 18.09 -14.92 -10.76
C LEU A 278 18.41 -13.47 -10.41
N PRO A 279 18.15 -13.04 -9.15
CA PRO A 279 18.53 -11.71 -8.67
C PRO A 279 20.06 -11.49 -8.66
N PRO A 280 20.54 -10.27 -8.38
CA PRO A 280 21.95 -9.90 -8.53
C PRO A 280 22.96 -10.89 -7.93
N LEU A 281 22.78 -11.29 -6.66
CA LEU A 281 23.70 -12.24 -6.02
C LEU A 281 23.61 -13.66 -6.59
N ALA A 282 22.46 -14.08 -7.13
CA ALA A 282 22.38 -15.34 -7.88
C ALA A 282 23.11 -15.22 -9.22
N ALA A 283 22.87 -14.13 -9.95
CA ALA A 283 23.45 -13.86 -11.26
C ALA A 283 24.98 -13.68 -11.22
N ASP A 284 25.54 -13.18 -10.11
CA ASP A 284 26.97 -13.02 -9.89
C ASP A 284 27.70 -14.35 -9.66
N VAL A 285 27.01 -15.35 -9.09
CA VAL A 285 27.60 -16.66 -8.77
C VAL A 285 27.40 -17.65 -9.90
N LEU A 286 26.25 -17.61 -10.60
CA LEU A 286 25.86 -18.59 -11.61
C LEU A 286 26.40 -18.25 -13.01
N THR A 287 27.72 -18.04 -13.13
CA THR A 287 28.34 -17.35 -14.28
C THR A 287 29.10 -18.23 -15.27
N GLY A 288 29.22 -19.54 -15.03
CA GLY A 288 30.00 -20.45 -15.88
C GLY A 288 29.43 -20.57 -17.30
N SER A 289 30.27 -20.40 -18.33
CA SER A 289 29.89 -20.39 -19.76
C SER A 289 29.21 -21.68 -20.26
N SER A 290 29.30 -22.76 -19.49
CA SER A 290 28.60 -24.04 -19.68
C SER A 290 28.17 -24.65 -18.33
N GLY A 291 27.87 -23.80 -17.34
CA GLY A 291 27.44 -24.24 -16.02
C GLY A 291 26.03 -24.81 -16.07
N SER A 292 25.80 -25.91 -15.35
CA SER A 292 24.49 -26.51 -15.16
C SER A 292 24.27 -26.77 -13.68
N TRP A 293 23.11 -26.34 -13.17
CA TRP A 293 22.77 -26.39 -11.76
C TRP A 293 21.36 -26.94 -11.59
N ASN A 294 21.19 -27.83 -10.62
CA ASN A 294 19.87 -28.24 -10.16
C ASN A 294 19.45 -27.38 -8.96
N GLU A 295 18.20 -27.52 -8.55
CA GLU A 295 17.62 -26.80 -7.41
C GLU A 295 18.37 -27.03 -6.08
N ASP A 296 19.19 -28.09 -5.98
CA ASP A 296 19.99 -28.34 -4.78
C ASP A 296 21.21 -27.44 -4.63
N ASN A 297 21.57 -26.70 -5.68
CA ASN A 297 22.67 -25.75 -5.65
C ASN A 297 22.46 -24.67 -4.57
N VAL A 298 23.53 -24.40 -3.81
CA VAL A 298 23.50 -23.46 -2.66
C VAL A 298 23.06 -22.05 -3.07
N ALA A 299 23.51 -21.54 -4.23
CA ALA A 299 23.14 -20.20 -4.69
C ALA A 299 21.66 -20.12 -5.10
N LEU A 300 21.15 -21.16 -5.77
CA LEU A 300 19.72 -21.24 -6.12
C LEU A 300 18.84 -21.32 -4.87
N LYS A 301 19.25 -22.10 -3.86
CA LYS A 301 18.53 -22.18 -2.58
C LYS A 301 18.44 -20.83 -1.86
N LYS A 302 19.56 -20.09 -1.80
CA LYS A 302 19.69 -18.83 -1.07
C LYS A 302 19.07 -17.63 -1.77
N TYR A 303 19.14 -17.56 -3.10
CA TYR A 303 18.88 -16.31 -3.83
C TYR A 303 17.85 -16.39 -4.95
N ALA A 304 17.60 -17.56 -5.54
CA ALA A 304 16.75 -17.66 -6.73
C ALA A 304 15.27 -17.88 -6.39
N TYR A 305 14.42 -17.42 -7.31
CA TYR A 305 13.01 -17.78 -7.38
C TYR A 305 12.87 -18.92 -8.37
N ILE A 306 12.12 -19.95 -7.99
CA ILE A 306 11.94 -21.15 -8.82
C ILE A 306 10.46 -21.46 -8.94
N TYR A 307 10.02 -21.66 -10.18
CA TYR A 307 8.64 -21.96 -10.52
C TYR A 307 8.57 -23.25 -11.34
N LYS A 308 7.53 -24.06 -11.09
CA LYS A 308 7.19 -25.20 -11.96
C LYS A 308 5.71 -25.13 -12.29
N TYR A 309 5.40 -25.54 -13.51
CA TYR A 309 4.08 -25.42 -14.09
C TYR A 309 3.56 -26.79 -14.48
N ASP A 310 2.25 -26.95 -14.47
CA ASP A 310 1.61 -28.11 -15.08
C ASP A 310 1.46 -27.95 -16.60
N SER A 311 0.88 -28.95 -17.26
CA SER A 311 0.63 -28.95 -18.71
C SER A 311 -0.34 -27.85 -19.20
N LYS A 312 -1.01 -27.13 -18.28
CA LYS A 312 -1.88 -25.99 -18.57
C LYS A 312 -1.23 -24.64 -18.25
N ASN A 313 0.09 -24.60 -18.03
CA ASN A 313 0.82 -23.38 -17.65
C ASN A 313 0.37 -22.78 -16.30
N ARG A 314 -0.14 -23.59 -15.37
CA ARG A 314 -0.50 -23.14 -14.00
C ARG A 314 0.65 -23.43 -13.04
N CYS A 315 1.01 -22.46 -12.19
CA CYS A 315 2.14 -22.58 -11.27
C CYS A 315 1.82 -23.50 -10.08
N ILE A 316 2.31 -24.73 -10.11
CA ILE A 316 2.07 -25.76 -9.08
C ILE A 316 3.16 -25.84 -8.01
N TYR A 317 4.26 -25.12 -8.22
CA TYR A 317 5.42 -25.10 -7.34
C TYR A 317 6.03 -23.70 -7.37
N LYS A 318 6.16 -23.08 -6.21
CA LYS A 318 6.82 -21.78 -6.03
C LYS A 318 7.83 -21.87 -4.91
N LYS A 319 9.10 -21.58 -5.18
CA LYS A 319 10.14 -21.47 -4.15
C LYS A 319 10.70 -20.05 -4.13
N LEU A 320 10.70 -19.43 -2.95
CA LEU A 320 11.28 -18.12 -2.69
C LEU A 320 12.75 -18.26 -2.21
N PRO A 321 13.56 -17.18 -2.28
CA PRO A 321 14.92 -17.17 -1.76
C PRO A 321 14.96 -17.48 -0.25
N GLY A 322 15.75 -18.48 0.16
CA GLY A 322 15.86 -18.87 1.58
C GLY A 322 14.69 -19.68 2.15
N CYS A 323 13.62 -19.91 1.37
CA CYS A 323 12.45 -20.70 1.79
C CYS A 323 12.42 -22.08 1.13
N GLY A 324 11.73 -23.02 1.77
CA GLY A 324 11.18 -24.21 1.14
C GLY A 324 10.07 -23.86 0.15
N PRO A 325 9.68 -24.80 -0.73
CA PRO A 325 8.67 -24.52 -1.75
C PRO A 325 7.25 -24.50 -1.20
N VAL A 326 6.36 -23.78 -1.89
CA VAL A 326 4.91 -23.83 -1.73
C VAL A 326 4.34 -24.61 -2.90
N TYR A 327 3.50 -25.61 -2.61
CA TYR A 327 2.80 -26.39 -3.61
C TYR A 327 1.39 -25.86 -3.80
N THR A 328 0.89 -25.91 -5.03
CA THR A 328 -0.48 -25.51 -5.37
C THR A 328 -1.18 -26.61 -6.14
N VAL A 329 -2.43 -26.90 -5.77
CA VAL A 329 -3.32 -27.82 -6.47
C VAL A 329 -4.50 -27.04 -7.02
N TYR A 330 -4.71 -27.16 -8.33
CA TYR A 330 -5.81 -26.52 -9.04
C TYR A 330 -6.92 -27.52 -9.37
N ASP A 331 -8.15 -27.04 -9.43
CA ASP A 331 -9.27 -27.80 -9.97
C ASP A 331 -9.38 -27.70 -11.50
N ALA A 332 -10.42 -28.29 -12.08
CA ALA A 332 -10.67 -28.27 -13.52
C ALA A 332 -11.04 -26.88 -14.08
N ALA A 333 -11.44 -25.94 -13.22
CA ALA A 333 -11.76 -24.54 -13.57
C ALA A 333 -10.56 -23.59 -13.37
N ASP A 334 -9.35 -24.15 -13.24
CA ASP A 334 -8.09 -23.42 -13.09
C ASP A 334 -8.01 -22.55 -11.81
N ARG A 335 -8.75 -22.95 -10.76
CA ARG A 335 -8.76 -22.25 -9.46
C ARG A 335 -7.84 -22.97 -8.49
N ALA A 336 -6.98 -22.24 -7.79
CA ALA A 336 -6.13 -22.79 -6.74
C ALA A 336 -6.98 -23.19 -5.54
N ILE A 337 -7.14 -24.51 -5.32
CA ILE A 337 -7.97 -25.04 -4.24
C ILE A 337 -7.15 -25.36 -3.01
N PHE A 338 -5.95 -25.91 -3.17
CA PHE A 338 -5.08 -26.23 -2.06
C PHE A 338 -3.71 -25.61 -2.22
N THR A 339 -3.15 -25.13 -1.12
CA THR A 339 -1.74 -24.75 -1.02
C THR A 339 -1.09 -25.41 0.18
N GLN A 340 0.22 -25.65 0.08
CA GLN A 340 0.98 -26.24 1.16
C GLN A 340 2.43 -25.73 1.15
N ASP A 341 2.80 -25.00 2.20
CA ASP A 341 4.18 -24.59 2.46
C ASP A 341 4.98 -25.68 3.20
N ASP A 342 6.26 -25.42 3.50
CA ASP A 342 7.16 -26.42 4.07
C ASP A 342 6.85 -26.75 5.53
N MET A 343 6.45 -25.76 6.31
CA MET A 343 6.05 -25.97 7.71
C MET A 343 4.71 -26.70 7.80
N GLN A 344 3.80 -26.48 6.86
CA GLN A 344 2.54 -27.21 6.71
C GLN A 344 2.78 -28.66 6.28
N ARG A 345 3.77 -28.92 5.40
CA ARG A 345 4.17 -30.29 5.04
C ARG A 345 4.64 -31.11 6.23
N ASP A 346 5.46 -30.53 7.09
CA ASP A 346 5.94 -31.21 8.31
C ASP A 346 4.76 -31.60 9.24
N LYS A 347 3.65 -30.86 9.18
CA LYS A 347 2.40 -31.16 9.89
C LYS A 347 1.42 -32.04 9.12
N GLY A 348 1.70 -32.36 7.85
CA GLY A 348 0.77 -33.05 6.96
C GLY A 348 -0.51 -32.27 6.65
N GLU A 349 -0.44 -30.94 6.66
CA GLU A 349 -1.59 -30.03 6.50
C GLU A 349 -1.59 -29.37 5.13
N TRP A 350 -2.77 -29.19 4.53
CA TRP A 350 -2.99 -28.33 3.37
C TRP A 350 -3.92 -27.19 3.76
N LEU A 351 -3.58 -25.97 3.38
CA LEU A 351 -4.53 -24.86 3.35
C LEU A 351 -5.45 -25.06 2.15
N PHE A 352 -6.76 -24.91 2.33
CA PHE A 352 -7.74 -24.93 1.24
C PHE A 352 -8.47 -23.59 1.12
N SER A 353 -8.85 -23.24 -0.11
CA SER A 353 -9.73 -22.12 -0.46
C SER A 353 -10.75 -22.59 -1.48
N ILE A 354 -11.99 -22.77 -1.02
CA ILE A 354 -13.06 -23.36 -1.83
C ILE A 354 -14.06 -22.28 -2.23
N PRO A 355 -14.26 -22.08 -3.55
CA PRO A 355 -15.27 -21.18 -4.07
C PRO A 355 -16.66 -21.81 -4.12
N ASP A 356 -17.67 -20.95 -4.27
CA ASP A 356 -19.01 -21.35 -4.67
C ASP A 356 -19.13 -21.54 -6.20
N ALA A 357 -20.36 -21.74 -6.68
CA ALA A 357 -20.66 -21.90 -8.10
C ALA A 357 -20.38 -20.65 -8.95
N PHE A 358 -20.26 -19.47 -8.34
CA PHE A 358 -19.96 -18.19 -9.01
C PHE A 358 -18.47 -17.83 -8.93
N GLY A 359 -17.63 -18.70 -8.35
CA GLY A 359 -16.20 -18.46 -8.22
C GLY A 359 -15.80 -17.61 -7.01
N ARG A 360 -16.76 -17.23 -6.14
CA ARG A 360 -16.47 -16.47 -4.92
C ARG A 360 -15.90 -17.40 -3.85
N ILE A 361 -14.77 -17.07 -3.24
CA ILE A 361 -14.20 -17.87 -2.14
C ILE A 361 -15.12 -17.78 -0.92
N VAL A 362 -15.80 -18.88 -0.60
CA VAL A 362 -16.78 -18.97 0.51
C VAL A 362 -16.25 -19.72 1.72
N LEU A 363 -15.27 -20.61 1.55
CA LEU A 363 -14.67 -21.37 2.63
C LEU A 363 -13.14 -21.37 2.52
N THR A 364 -12.47 -21.10 3.64
CA THR A 364 -11.04 -21.38 3.79
C THR A 364 -10.80 -22.17 5.06
N GLY A 365 -9.73 -22.97 5.07
CA GLY A 365 -9.42 -23.82 6.21
C GLY A 365 -8.17 -24.65 6.00
N THR A 366 -7.84 -25.50 6.97
CA THR A 366 -6.81 -26.53 6.81
C THR A 366 -7.42 -27.92 6.77
N CYS A 367 -6.73 -28.88 6.14
CA CYS A 367 -7.14 -30.28 6.09
C CYS A 367 -5.92 -31.20 6.05
N LYS A 368 -6.10 -32.50 6.33
CA LYS A 368 -5.04 -33.54 6.33
C LYS A 368 -5.15 -34.45 5.11
N ASN A 369 -5.59 -33.92 3.98
CA ASN A 369 -5.68 -34.67 2.72
C ASN A 369 -4.27 -35.10 2.25
N VAL A 370 -4.17 -36.29 1.68
CA VAL A 370 -2.93 -36.77 1.03
C VAL A 370 -3.02 -36.45 -0.46
N LEU A 371 -2.40 -35.35 -0.86
CA LEU A 371 -2.41 -34.85 -2.25
C LEU A 371 -0.99 -34.90 -2.83
N ASN A 372 -0.86 -35.41 -4.05
CA ASN A 372 0.38 -35.30 -4.82
C ASN A 372 0.22 -34.20 -5.87
N TYR A 373 0.76 -33.01 -5.59
CA TYR A 373 0.63 -31.83 -6.46
C TYR A 373 1.12 -32.08 -7.90
N SER A 374 2.15 -32.92 -8.07
CA SER A 374 2.75 -33.21 -9.38
C SER A 374 1.87 -34.09 -10.28
N MET A 375 0.89 -34.80 -9.72
CA MET A 375 0.00 -35.72 -10.43
C MET A 375 -1.36 -35.11 -10.78
N THR A 376 -1.54 -33.79 -10.57
CA THR A 376 -2.82 -33.08 -10.80
C THR A 376 -3.99 -33.82 -10.12
N PRO A 377 -4.06 -33.86 -8.77
CA PRO A 377 -4.93 -34.78 -8.05
C PRO A 377 -6.44 -34.53 -8.22
N LEU A 378 -6.83 -33.36 -8.76
CA LEU A 378 -8.21 -33.04 -9.15
C LEU A 378 -8.48 -33.27 -10.66
N GLY A 379 -7.45 -33.64 -11.44
CA GLY A 379 -7.54 -33.90 -12.87
C GLY A 379 -8.10 -32.72 -13.69
N SER A 380 -8.61 -33.03 -14.87
CA SER A 380 -9.24 -32.06 -15.79
C SER A 380 -10.76 -32.01 -15.69
N THR A 381 -11.37 -32.80 -14.81
CA THR A 381 -12.83 -32.97 -14.75
C THR A 381 -13.45 -32.59 -13.41
N ILE A 382 -12.68 -32.53 -12.32
CA ILE A 382 -13.21 -32.22 -10.99
C ILE A 382 -13.20 -30.71 -10.78
N ILE A 383 -14.39 -30.14 -10.60
CA ILE A 383 -14.57 -28.76 -10.14
C ILE A 383 -14.93 -28.83 -8.66
N VAL A 384 -14.09 -28.26 -7.80
CA VAL A 384 -14.36 -28.22 -6.36
C VAL A 384 -15.24 -27.02 -6.06
N LYS A 385 -16.38 -27.24 -5.41
CA LYS A 385 -17.28 -26.15 -5.04
C LYS A 385 -17.96 -26.39 -3.71
N ALA A 386 -18.25 -25.32 -3.00
CA ALA A 386 -19.07 -25.31 -1.81
C ALA A 386 -20.46 -24.75 -2.12
N THR A 387 -21.51 -25.50 -1.77
CA THR A 387 -22.91 -25.07 -1.91
C THR A 387 -23.51 -24.84 -0.53
N LEU A 388 -24.20 -23.73 -0.33
CA LEU A 388 -24.85 -23.44 0.95
C LEU A 388 -26.05 -24.38 1.12
N ASP A 389 -26.01 -25.23 2.13
CA ASP A 389 -27.05 -26.23 2.47
C ASP A 389 -27.99 -25.74 3.58
N LYS A 390 -27.72 -24.57 4.16
CA LYS A 390 -28.56 -23.91 5.19
C LYS A 390 -28.85 -24.80 6.41
N THR A 391 -27.90 -25.66 6.76
CA THR A 391 -27.92 -26.54 7.94
C THR A 391 -26.68 -26.28 8.80
N THR A 392 -26.72 -26.61 10.10
CA THR A 392 -25.50 -26.55 10.92
C THR A 392 -24.63 -27.78 10.65
N ASN A 393 -23.39 -27.58 10.23
CA ASN A 393 -22.46 -28.67 9.92
C ASN A 393 -20.99 -28.30 10.17
N ALA A 394 -20.07 -29.27 10.03
CA ALA A 394 -18.64 -29.08 10.28
C ALA A 394 -17.98 -28.03 9.36
N THR A 395 -18.57 -27.78 8.19
CA THR A 395 -18.14 -26.82 7.17
C THR A 395 -18.96 -25.53 7.22
N LYS A 396 -19.55 -25.21 8.38
CA LYS A 396 -20.27 -23.95 8.63
C LYS A 396 -21.37 -23.68 7.60
N GLY A 397 -22.23 -24.67 7.36
CA GLY A 397 -23.42 -24.52 6.51
C GLY A 397 -23.20 -24.78 5.03
N TYR A 398 -21.97 -25.04 4.63
CA TYR A 398 -21.64 -25.41 3.26
C TYR A 398 -21.49 -26.92 3.10
N VAL A 399 -21.85 -27.44 1.93
CA VAL A 399 -21.53 -28.79 1.48
C VAL A 399 -20.48 -28.69 0.38
N VAL A 400 -19.32 -29.32 0.61
CA VAL A 400 -18.23 -29.38 -0.37
C VAL A 400 -18.48 -30.54 -1.33
N SER A 401 -18.32 -30.28 -2.62
CA SER A 401 -18.42 -31.26 -3.70
C SER A 401 -17.15 -31.26 -4.56
N GLY A 402 -16.89 -32.37 -5.23
CA GLY A 402 -15.66 -32.61 -6.01
C GLY A 402 -14.51 -33.21 -5.19
N ILE A 403 -14.49 -33.01 -3.87
CA ILE A 403 -13.51 -33.64 -2.97
C ILE A 403 -14.08 -33.82 -1.56
N THR A 404 -13.62 -34.85 -0.85
CA THR A 404 -13.85 -35.02 0.59
C THR A 404 -12.66 -34.46 1.37
N LEU A 405 -12.90 -33.51 2.27
CA LEU A 405 -11.87 -32.97 3.15
C LEU A 405 -11.64 -33.90 4.34
N ASN A 406 -10.38 -34.26 4.58
CA ASN A 406 -9.97 -35.06 5.74
C ASN A 406 -9.65 -34.14 6.92
N THR A 407 -10.33 -34.34 8.05
CA THR A 407 -10.22 -33.52 9.29
C THR A 407 -10.16 -32.02 9.01
N PRO A 408 -11.18 -31.42 8.36
CA PRO A 408 -11.16 -30.00 8.04
C PRO A 408 -11.25 -29.14 9.31
N VAL A 409 -10.42 -28.10 9.38
CA VAL A 409 -10.51 -27.02 10.36
C VAL A 409 -10.86 -25.74 9.60
N ILE A 410 -12.05 -25.19 9.84
CA ILE A 410 -12.52 -24.01 9.12
C ILE A 410 -11.88 -22.75 9.71
N LEU A 411 -11.22 -21.98 8.85
CA LEU A 411 -10.62 -20.69 9.20
C LEU A 411 -11.58 -19.54 8.86
N THR A 412 -12.18 -19.55 7.68
CA THR A 412 -13.15 -18.51 7.28
C THR A 412 -14.33 -19.13 6.55
N ALA A 413 -15.53 -18.64 6.83
CA ALA A 413 -16.73 -18.90 6.04
C ALA A 413 -17.40 -17.58 5.66
N ARG A 414 -17.76 -17.38 4.39
CA ARG A 414 -18.39 -16.16 3.88
C ARG A 414 -19.71 -16.51 3.23
N TYR A 415 -20.77 -15.83 3.65
CA TYR A 415 -22.14 -16.07 3.20
C TYR A 415 -22.58 -14.94 2.28
N PHE A 416 -23.30 -15.30 1.23
CA PHE A 416 -23.73 -14.39 0.18
C PHE A 416 -25.22 -14.53 -0.10
N ASP A 417 -25.80 -13.53 -0.73
CA ASP A 417 -27.11 -13.53 -1.40
C ASP A 417 -28.35 -13.73 -0.50
N SER A 418 -28.17 -14.06 0.79
CA SER A 418 -29.27 -14.34 1.73
C SER A 418 -28.85 -14.13 3.19
N TYR A 419 -29.83 -14.05 4.10
CA TYR A 419 -29.61 -13.98 5.55
C TYR A 419 -30.01 -15.27 6.28
N ASP A 420 -30.28 -16.35 5.54
CA ASP A 420 -30.85 -17.61 6.06
C ASP A 420 -29.90 -18.36 7.01
N PHE A 421 -28.61 -17.98 7.03
CA PHE A 421 -27.61 -18.53 7.94
C PHE A 421 -27.75 -18.02 9.39
N ILE A 422 -28.53 -16.96 9.63
CA ILE A 422 -28.74 -16.41 10.98
C ILE A 422 -29.42 -17.45 11.88
N GLY A 423 -28.89 -17.64 13.09
CA GLY A 423 -29.35 -18.68 14.02
C GLY A 423 -28.72 -20.06 13.79
N GLN A 424 -27.78 -20.16 12.83
CA GLN A 424 -27.06 -21.39 12.51
C GLN A 424 -25.55 -21.15 12.53
N ASN A 425 -24.74 -22.22 12.56
CA ASN A 425 -23.29 -22.15 12.31
C ASN A 425 -22.56 -21.05 13.13
N ASP A 426 -22.82 -20.99 14.44
CA ASP A 426 -22.27 -20.00 15.38
C ASP A 426 -22.76 -18.55 15.22
N PHE A 427 -23.72 -18.28 14.32
CA PHE A 427 -24.44 -17.01 14.31
C PHE A 427 -25.61 -17.04 15.30
N PRO A 428 -25.67 -16.12 16.27
CA PRO A 428 -26.83 -16.02 17.14
C PRO A 428 -28.06 -15.51 16.36
N SER A 429 -29.24 -15.94 16.78
CA SER A 429 -30.52 -15.38 16.33
C SER A 429 -30.92 -14.16 17.16
N GLY A 430 -31.92 -13.40 16.70
CA GLY A 430 -32.49 -12.29 17.45
C GLY A 430 -31.74 -10.98 17.26
N THR A 431 -31.78 -10.09 18.27
CA THR A 431 -31.33 -8.69 18.15
C THR A 431 -29.82 -8.52 17.91
N ALA A 432 -29.02 -9.52 18.28
CA ALA A 432 -27.57 -9.52 18.07
C ALA A 432 -27.18 -9.45 16.58
N THR A 433 -28.03 -10.00 15.70
CA THR A 433 -27.76 -10.11 14.25
C THR A 433 -28.85 -9.49 13.40
N ALA A 434 -30.09 -9.36 13.90
CA ALA A 434 -31.21 -8.83 13.13
C ALA A 434 -31.02 -7.36 12.72
N TYR A 435 -31.45 -7.05 11.50
CA TYR A 435 -31.52 -5.68 11.01
C TYR A 435 -32.36 -4.82 11.95
N GLU A 436 -31.90 -3.61 12.19
CA GLU A 436 -32.58 -2.62 13.01
C GLU A 436 -32.64 -1.30 12.25
N SER A 437 -33.84 -0.82 11.97
CA SER A 437 -34.03 0.51 11.40
C SER A 437 -33.75 1.56 12.47
N ALA A 438 -32.88 2.51 12.15
CA ALA A 438 -32.55 3.63 13.02
C ALA A 438 -32.32 4.88 12.15
N ASP A 439 -33.07 5.95 12.39
CA ASP A 439 -32.84 7.23 11.72
C ASP A 439 -31.60 7.90 12.35
N PRO A 440 -30.75 8.60 11.56
CA PRO A 440 -30.87 8.91 10.13
C PRO A 440 -30.19 7.89 9.18
N TYR A 441 -29.90 6.67 9.65
CA TYR A 441 -29.12 5.69 8.89
C TYR A 441 -29.92 5.04 7.75
N GLY A 442 -29.21 4.42 6.82
CA GLY A 442 -29.83 3.80 5.65
C GLY A 442 -30.85 2.71 5.99
N LYS A 443 -31.82 2.52 5.09
CA LYS A 443 -32.85 1.49 5.21
C LYS A 443 -32.47 0.25 4.40
N ARG A 444 -32.67 -0.93 4.99
CA ARG A 444 -32.39 -2.20 4.31
C ARG A 444 -33.26 -2.32 3.07
N TYR A 445 -32.67 -2.71 1.96
CA TYR A 445 -33.41 -3.02 0.74
C TYR A 445 -34.20 -4.32 0.89
N ASP A 446 -35.51 -4.25 0.61
CA ASP A 446 -36.40 -5.40 0.68
C ASP A 446 -36.36 -6.27 -0.59
N GLY A 447 -35.83 -5.77 -1.71
CA GLY A 447 -35.66 -6.53 -2.94
C GLY A 447 -34.55 -7.59 -2.90
N GLY A 448 -33.84 -7.71 -1.77
CA GLY A 448 -32.84 -8.74 -1.49
C GLY A 448 -31.40 -8.24 -1.52
N CYS A 449 -30.45 -9.17 -1.52
CA CYS A 449 -29.02 -8.88 -1.37
C CYS A 449 -28.15 -9.74 -2.31
N ARG A 450 -28.69 -10.09 -3.48
CA ARG A 450 -27.98 -10.91 -4.47
C ARG A 450 -26.67 -10.23 -4.89
N GLY A 451 -25.62 -11.03 -5.01
CA GLY A 451 -24.25 -10.59 -5.30
C GLY A 451 -23.47 -10.15 -4.05
N GLN A 452 -24.13 -9.77 -2.96
CA GLN A 452 -23.49 -9.19 -1.78
C GLN A 452 -23.09 -10.24 -0.74
N GLN A 453 -21.97 -9.98 -0.04
CA GLN A 453 -21.57 -10.75 1.12
C GLN A 453 -22.40 -10.34 2.33
N THR A 454 -23.33 -11.18 2.75
CA THR A 454 -24.27 -10.91 3.84
C THR A 454 -23.75 -11.37 5.20
N GLY A 455 -22.78 -12.28 5.24
CA GLY A 455 -22.20 -12.78 6.49
C GLY A 455 -20.74 -13.22 6.39
N SER A 456 -20.06 -13.28 7.53
CA SER A 456 -18.71 -13.85 7.65
C SER A 456 -18.45 -14.45 9.02
N LEU A 457 -17.66 -15.53 9.05
CA LEU A 457 -17.00 -16.08 10.23
C LEU A 457 -15.50 -16.05 10.01
N THR A 458 -14.75 -15.58 11.00
CA THR A 458 -13.28 -15.57 11.03
C THR A 458 -12.81 -16.29 12.29
N ALA A 459 -12.01 -17.34 12.15
CA ALA A 459 -11.51 -18.11 13.27
C ALA A 459 -10.52 -17.29 14.11
N ARG A 460 -10.55 -17.51 15.43
CA ARG A 460 -9.54 -17.03 16.37
C ARG A 460 -8.46 -18.09 16.52
N LEU A 461 -7.21 -17.72 16.30
CA LEU A 461 -6.05 -18.58 16.39
C LEU A 461 -5.32 -18.32 17.71
N SER A 462 -5.21 -19.36 18.54
CA SER A 462 -4.41 -19.33 19.76
C SER A 462 -2.91 -19.26 19.44
N LYS A 463 -2.09 -19.09 20.49
CA LYS A 463 -0.63 -19.24 20.43
C LYS A 463 -0.14 -20.58 19.85
N THR A 464 -0.94 -21.64 19.97
CA THR A 464 -0.65 -22.97 19.40
C THR A 464 -1.20 -23.14 17.98
N GLY A 465 -1.79 -22.09 17.39
CA GLY A 465 -2.44 -22.13 16.07
C GLY A 465 -3.79 -22.85 16.05
N SER A 466 -4.35 -23.18 17.22
CA SER A 466 -5.64 -23.87 17.33
C SER A 466 -6.80 -22.87 17.25
N VAL A 467 -7.91 -23.30 16.64
CA VAL A 467 -9.14 -22.48 16.58
C VAL A 467 -9.84 -22.49 17.94
N THR A 468 -9.95 -21.33 18.58
CA THR A 468 -10.57 -21.17 19.92
C THR A 468 -11.99 -20.62 19.88
N GLY A 469 -12.42 -20.11 18.73
CA GLY A 469 -13.75 -19.52 18.51
C GLY A 469 -13.81 -18.77 17.18
N TYR A 470 -14.92 -18.09 16.93
CA TYR A 470 -15.13 -17.30 15.71
C TYR A 470 -15.58 -15.88 16.02
N LEU A 471 -15.07 -14.94 15.23
CA LEU A 471 -15.65 -13.63 15.06
C LEU A 471 -16.65 -13.69 13.91
N TYR A 472 -17.90 -13.31 14.18
CA TYR A 472 -18.97 -13.31 13.19
C TYR A 472 -19.39 -11.90 12.82
N SER A 473 -19.86 -11.71 11.59
CA SER A 473 -20.48 -10.47 11.17
C SER A 473 -21.60 -10.70 10.17
N VAL A 474 -22.63 -9.85 10.24
CA VAL A 474 -23.79 -9.79 9.35
C VAL A 474 -23.85 -8.38 8.77
N MET A 475 -23.93 -8.26 7.44
CA MET A 475 -23.92 -6.98 6.72
C MET A 475 -25.24 -6.76 5.98
N TYR A 476 -25.87 -5.61 6.20
CA TYR A 476 -27.10 -5.17 5.56
C TYR A 476 -26.84 -4.03 4.58
N TYR A 477 -27.63 -4.00 3.52
CA TYR A 477 -27.41 -3.15 2.35
C TYR A 477 -28.65 -2.33 2.00
N ASP A 478 -28.43 -1.13 1.44
CA ASP A 478 -29.50 -0.33 0.83
C ASP A 478 -29.80 -0.78 -0.61
N ASP A 479 -30.72 -0.07 -1.27
CA ASP A 479 -31.20 -0.32 -2.63
C ASP A 479 -30.13 -0.09 -3.71
N ARG A 480 -28.99 0.51 -3.33
CA ARG A 480 -27.79 0.69 -4.15
C ARG A 480 -26.66 -0.26 -3.78
N TYR A 481 -26.96 -1.29 -2.98
CA TYR A 481 -26.01 -2.27 -2.49
C TYR A 481 -24.84 -1.68 -1.68
N ARG A 482 -25.02 -0.51 -1.05
CA ARG A 482 -24.05 0.06 -0.10
C ARG A 482 -24.33 -0.50 1.28
N MET A 483 -23.28 -0.84 2.03
CA MET A 483 -23.42 -1.39 3.38
C MET A 483 -23.88 -0.31 4.35
N ILE A 484 -25.07 -0.46 4.93
CA ILE A 484 -25.69 0.52 5.82
C ILE A 484 -25.67 0.10 7.29
N GLN A 485 -25.50 -1.19 7.54
CA GLN A 485 -25.42 -1.72 8.89
C GLN A 485 -24.57 -2.98 8.92
N GLN A 486 -23.73 -3.10 9.93
CA GLN A 486 -22.96 -4.30 10.22
C GLN A 486 -23.16 -4.66 11.68
N LYS A 487 -23.53 -5.91 11.98
CA LYS A 487 -23.67 -6.43 13.34
C LYS A 487 -22.78 -7.65 13.52
N GLY A 488 -22.19 -7.84 14.68
CA GLY A 488 -21.24 -8.92 14.94
C GLY A 488 -20.89 -9.04 16.42
N ASN A 489 -20.05 -10.02 16.74
CA ASN A 489 -19.35 -10.03 18.03
C ASN A 489 -18.02 -9.27 17.96
N ASN A 490 -17.33 -9.23 19.09
CA ASN A 490 -15.97 -8.72 19.22
C ASN A 490 -15.06 -9.75 19.93
N GLU A 491 -13.80 -9.38 20.09
CA GLU A 491 -12.69 -10.20 20.58
C GLU A 491 -12.86 -10.62 22.04
N LEU A 492 -13.64 -9.83 22.79
CA LEU A 492 -13.99 -10.05 24.19
C LEU A 492 -15.40 -10.63 24.36
N ASN A 493 -15.93 -11.31 23.32
CA ASN A 493 -17.24 -11.96 23.31
C ASN A 493 -18.44 -11.02 23.52
N GLY A 494 -18.22 -9.72 23.34
CA GLY A 494 -19.27 -8.71 23.30
C GLY A 494 -19.85 -8.54 21.90
N THR A 495 -20.56 -7.44 21.67
CA THR A 495 -21.13 -7.09 20.36
C THR A 495 -20.48 -5.85 19.76
N LYS A 496 -20.38 -5.84 18.44
CA LYS A 496 -20.00 -4.67 17.63
C LYS A 496 -21.10 -4.40 16.62
N GLN A 497 -21.52 -3.15 16.55
CA GLN A 497 -22.52 -2.69 15.58
C GLN A 497 -21.99 -1.45 14.87
N THR A 498 -22.31 -1.32 13.59
CA THR A 498 -22.01 -0.15 12.77
C THR A 498 -23.25 0.22 11.99
N TYR A 499 -23.55 1.51 11.92
CA TYR A 499 -24.67 2.09 11.18
C TYR A 499 -24.11 3.23 10.30
N ILE A 500 -24.51 3.29 9.04
CA ILE A 500 -24.00 4.26 8.07
C ILE A 500 -25.16 4.97 7.38
N ALA A 501 -25.10 6.30 7.40
CA ALA A 501 -25.90 7.17 6.55
C ALA A 501 -25.02 7.64 5.38
N TYR A 502 -25.60 7.76 4.19
CA TYR A 502 -24.89 8.19 2.99
C TYR A 502 -25.54 9.43 2.38
N SER A 503 -24.73 10.24 1.73
CA SER A 503 -25.20 11.23 0.76
C SER A 503 -25.82 10.53 -0.45
N PHE A 504 -26.46 11.32 -1.31
CA PHE A 504 -26.90 10.84 -2.62
C PHE A 504 -25.74 10.29 -3.45
N THR A 505 -24.55 10.89 -3.38
CA THR A 505 -23.36 10.48 -4.12
C THR A 505 -22.63 9.27 -3.55
N GLY A 506 -23.02 8.78 -2.37
CA GLY A 506 -22.40 7.62 -1.73
C GLY A 506 -21.31 7.94 -0.71
N GLN A 507 -21.13 9.21 -0.35
CA GLN A 507 -20.24 9.61 0.73
C GLN A 507 -20.89 9.36 2.10
N PRO A 508 -20.22 8.74 3.08
CA PRO A 508 -20.77 8.58 4.42
C PRO A 508 -21.03 9.94 5.07
N THR A 509 -22.27 10.26 5.46
CA THR A 509 -22.60 11.51 6.17
C THR A 509 -22.62 11.34 7.68
N GLU A 510 -22.96 10.13 8.14
CA GLU A 510 -22.90 9.77 9.55
C GLU A 510 -22.52 8.30 9.72
N VAL A 511 -21.56 8.00 10.60
CA VAL A 511 -21.17 6.65 10.98
C VAL A 511 -21.31 6.50 12.49
N LYS A 512 -22.19 5.61 12.93
CA LYS A 512 -22.33 5.23 14.33
C LYS A 512 -21.75 3.85 14.57
N GLN A 513 -20.87 3.74 15.56
CA GLN A 513 -20.34 2.46 16.04
C GLN A 513 -20.76 2.24 17.48
N VAL A 514 -21.18 1.02 17.81
CA VAL A 514 -21.57 0.63 19.17
C VAL A 514 -20.78 -0.61 19.57
N TYR A 515 -20.10 -0.52 20.70
CA TYR A 515 -19.36 -1.60 21.33
C TYR A 515 -19.98 -1.89 22.69
N ALA A 516 -20.40 -3.14 22.90
CA ALA A 516 -20.83 -3.61 24.20
C ALA A 516 -19.97 -4.79 24.60
N ILE A 517 -19.39 -4.75 25.80
CA ILE A 517 -18.63 -5.86 26.38
C ILE A 517 -19.37 -6.30 27.66
N PRO A 518 -19.53 -7.61 27.90
CA PRO A 518 -20.23 -8.09 29.09
C PRO A 518 -19.58 -7.53 30.37
N GLY A 519 -20.38 -6.85 31.18
CA GLY A 519 -19.93 -6.26 32.46
C GLY A 519 -19.36 -4.83 32.35
N GLU A 520 -19.17 -4.31 31.14
CA GLU A 520 -18.62 -2.96 30.90
C GLU A 520 -19.70 -1.98 30.39
N GLU A 521 -19.42 -0.68 30.50
CA GLU A 521 -20.27 0.36 29.91
C GLU A 521 -20.29 0.21 28.37
N THR A 522 -21.47 0.39 27.77
CA THR A 522 -21.59 0.42 26.31
C THR A 522 -20.97 1.71 25.76
N ILE A 523 -20.12 1.56 24.75
CA ILE A 523 -19.47 2.66 24.05
C ILE A 523 -20.20 2.90 22.74
N THR A 524 -20.59 4.14 22.49
CA THR A 524 -21.18 4.61 21.23
C THR A 524 -20.32 5.71 20.67
N GLU A 525 -19.79 5.53 19.47
CA GLU A 525 -19.07 6.55 18.72
C GLU A 525 -19.94 7.04 17.58
N ILE A 526 -20.12 8.36 17.42
CA ILE A 526 -20.81 8.94 16.27
C ILE A 526 -19.85 9.88 15.56
N ARG A 527 -19.60 9.61 14.27
CA ARG A 527 -18.86 10.48 13.37
C ARG A 527 -19.83 11.12 12.39
N LYS A 528 -19.77 12.45 12.22
CA LYS A 528 -20.53 13.17 11.20
C LYS A 528 -19.58 13.84 10.23
N HIS A 529 -19.83 13.64 8.94
CA HIS A 529 -19.00 14.16 7.87
C HIS A 529 -19.77 15.17 7.04
N THR A 530 -19.10 16.25 6.68
CA THR A 530 -19.60 17.22 5.69
C THR A 530 -18.62 17.30 4.54
N TYR A 531 -19.16 17.44 3.33
CA TYR A 531 -18.40 17.54 2.09
C TYR A 531 -18.74 18.85 1.39
N ASP A 532 -17.85 19.31 0.52
CA ASP A 532 -18.20 20.38 -0.41
C ASP A 532 -19.00 19.85 -1.62
N HIS A 533 -19.31 20.72 -2.57
CA HIS A 533 -20.08 20.40 -3.77
C HIS A 533 -19.36 19.44 -4.72
N ALA A 534 -18.07 19.14 -4.50
CA ALA A 534 -17.27 18.22 -5.31
C ALA A 534 -16.92 16.92 -4.55
N ASP A 535 -17.68 16.58 -3.50
CA ASP A 535 -17.46 15.41 -2.62
C ASP A 535 -16.11 15.46 -1.83
N ARG A 536 -15.45 16.61 -1.66
CA ARG A 536 -14.23 16.72 -0.83
C ARG A 536 -14.58 16.85 0.66
N LEU A 537 -13.94 16.07 1.54
CA LEU A 537 -14.24 16.05 2.98
C LEU A 537 -13.85 17.37 3.65
N LEU A 538 -14.84 18.17 4.06
CA LEU A 538 -14.62 19.42 4.78
C LEU A 538 -14.43 19.22 6.28
N ARG A 539 -15.27 18.40 6.92
CA ARG A 539 -15.24 18.31 8.38
C ARG A 539 -15.68 16.94 8.86
N THR A 540 -15.01 16.45 9.90
CA THR A 540 -15.46 15.31 10.70
C THR A 540 -15.63 15.74 12.15
N THR A 541 -16.85 15.62 12.68
CA THR A 541 -17.11 15.74 14.12
C THR A 541 -17.31 14.37 14.73
N TYR A 542 -16.99 14.27 16.02
CA TYR A 542 -16.97 13.03 16.77
C TYR A 542 -17.66 13.21 18.11
N GLN A 543 -18.49 12.25 18.48
CA GLN A 543 -19.14 12.17 19.78
C GLN A 543 -18.92 10.79 20.40
N LEU A 544 -18.46 10.77 21.65
CA LEU A 544 -18.40 9.58 22.49
C LEU A 544 -19.61 9.57 23.41
N ASN A 545 -20.43 8.54 23.36
CA ASN A 545 -21.68 8.41 24.10
C ASN A 545 -22.53 9.69 23.98
N ASN A 546 -22.73 10.40 25.09
CA ASN A 546 -23.44 11.68 25.16
C ASN A 546 -22.50 12.83 25.53
N ASP A 547 -21.19 12.63 25.42
CA ASP A 547 -20.18 13.65 25.73
C ASP A 547 -20.23 14.80 24.69
N PRO A 548 -19.62 15.95 24.99
CA PRO A 548 -19.55 17.06 24.04
C PRO A 548 -18.88 16.67 22.72
N LEU A 549 -19.36 17.27 21.62
CA LEU A 549 -18.79 17.07 20.29
C LEU A 549 -17.34 17.60 20.22
N ILE A 550 -16.47 16.80 19.62
CA ILE A 550 -15.09 17.18 19.27
C ILE A 550 -15.00 17.25 17.74
N THR A 551 -14.31 18.26 17.21
CA THR A 551 -13.99 18.29 15.77
C THR A 551 -12.66 17.60 15.54
N LEU A 552 -12.67 16.47 14.84
CA LEU A 552 -11.46 15.69 14.56
C LEU A 552 -10.63 16.33 13.46
N VAL A 553 -11.31 16.83 12.42
CA VAL A 553 -10.67 17.55 11.32
C VAL A 553 -11.65 18.57 10.73
N ASP A 554 -11.10 19.70 10.29
CA ASP A 554 -11.76 20.78 9.56
C ASP A 554 -10.79 21.25 8.46
N ASN A 555 -11.00 20.70 7.26
CA ASN A 555 -10.13 20.81 6.09
C ASN A 555 -10.47 22.03 5.24
N VAL A 556 -9.43 22.57 4.61
CA VAL A 556 -9.51 23.56 3.53
C VAL A 556 -8.65 23.06 2.40
N TYR A 557 -9.18 23.10 1.17
CA TYR A 557 -8.48 22.71 -0.04
C TYR A 557 -8.05 23.93 -0.85
N ASP A 558 -7.00 23.79 -1.66
CA ASP A 558 -6.64 24.78 -2.67
C ASP A 558 -7.47 24.62 -3.95
N GLU A 559 -7.31 25.56 -4.89
CA GLU A 559 -8.12 25.61 -6.12
C GLU A 559 -7.92 24.40 -7.06
N VAL A 560 -6.87 23.59 -6.87
CA VAL A 560 -6.66 22.35 -7.63
C VAL A 560 -7.03 21.09 -6.83
N GLY A 561 -7.56 21.25 -5.61
CA GLY A 561 -8.08 20.17 -4.78
C GLY A 561 -7.08 19.54 -3.82
N ARG A 562 -5.89 20.12 -3.62
CA ARG A 562 -4.91 19.64 -2.63
C ARG A 562 -5.27 20.16 -1.24
N LEU A 563 -4.97 19.38 -0.20
CA LEU A 563 -5.20 19.81 1.18
C LEU A 563 -4.31 21.03 1.50
N LYS A 564 -4.91 22.18 1.81
CA LYS A 564 -4.19 23.43 2.12
C LYS A 564 -3.98 23.60 3.61
N SER A 565 -5.00 23.28 4.41
CA SER A 565 -4.89 23.30 5.87
C SER A 565 -5.91 22.38 6.50
N GLU A 566 -5.61 21.90 7.71
CA GLU A 566 -6.56 21.23 8.57
C GLU A 566 -6.53 21.85 9.98
N ARG A 567 -7.66 21.81 10.68
CA ARG A 567 -7.79 22.27 12.07
C ARG A 567 -8.43 21.19 12.92
N ARG A 568 -7.99 21.09 14.17
CA ARG A 568 -8.53 20.14 15.15
C ARG A 568 -9.16 20.90 16.30
N ASN A 569 -10.40 20.55 16.61
CA ASN A 569 -11.18 21.10 17.71
C ASN A 569 -11.26 22.65 17.75
N GLY A 570 -11.18 23.32 16.59
CA GLY A 570 -11.16 24.79 16.51
C GLY A 570 -9.96 25.46 17.20
N ASN A 571 -8.97 24.69 17.66
CA ASN A 571 -7.85 25.20 18.42
C ASN A 571 -6.73 25.66 17.47
N PRO A 572 -6.31 26.94 17.52
CA PRO A 572 -5.27 27.45 16.64
C PRO A 572 -3.92 26.74 16.80
N LYS A 573 -3.60 26.20 17.99
CA LYS A 573 -2.36 25.46 18.22
C LYS A 573 -2.31 24.11 17.51
N LEU A 574 -3.48 23.54 17.20
CA LEU A 574 -3.64 22.23 16.55
C LEU A 574 -3.93 22.36 15.05
N LYS A 575 -3.75 23.57 14.49
CA LYS A 575 -3.83 23.83 13.05
C LYS A 575 -2.54 23.39 12.37
N THR A 576 -2.71 22.79 11.19
CA THR A 576 -1.62 22.40 10.30
C THR A 576 -1.89 22.97 8.91
N ASP A 577 -0.92 23.68 8.36
CA ASP A 577 -0.91 24.19 6.99
C ASP A 577 0.06 23.37 6.14
N TYR A 578 -0.32 23.13 4.89
CA TYR A 578 0.45 22.34 3.94
C TYR A 578 0.89 23.19 2.75
N GLY A 579 2.15 23.04 2.36
CA GLY A 579 2.72 23.67 1.16
C GLY A 579 3.31 22.61 0.24
N TYR A 580 3.27 22.87 -1.06
CA TYR A 580 3.69 21.94 -2.10
C TYR A 580 4.66 22.62 -3.07
N ASN A 581 5.52 21.84 -3.73
CA ASN A 581 6.26 22.31 -4.91
C ASN A 581 5.39 22.21 -6.18
N ILE A 582 5.96 22.59 -7.33
CA ILE A 582 5.25 22.58 -8.62
C ILE A 582 4.77 21.19 -9.05
N ARG A 583 5.43 20.12 -8.60
CA ARG A 583 5.05 18.72 -8.87
C ARG A 583 4.06 18.16 -7.84
N SER A 584 3.48 19.03 -7.01
CA SER A 584 2.60 18.68 -5.89
C SER A 584 3.24 17.81 -4.82
N TRP A 585 4.58 17.77 -4.74
CA TRP A 585 5.29 17.15 -3.63
C TRP A 585 5.17 18.04 -2.39
N THR A 586 4.84 17.45 -1.24
CA THR A 586 4.82 18.18 0.03
C THR A 586 6.18 18.81 0.29
N ARG A 587 6.18 20.13 0.47
CA ARG A 587 7.36 20.95 0.74
C ARG A 587 7.35 21.46 2.18
N SER A 588 6.18 21.71 2.75
CA SER A 588 6.08 22.18 4.13
C SER A 588 4.84 21.65 4.84
N ILE A 589 5.01 21.35 6.12
CA ILE A 589 3.96 21.13 7.10
C ILE A 589 4.21 22.16 8.21
N SER A 590 3.28 23.07 8.46
CA SER A 590 3.52 24.19 9.38
C SER A 590 2.39 24.35 10.39
N GLY A 591 2.74 24.60 11.65
CA GLY A 591 1.80 24.69 12.75
C GLY A 591 2.46 25.20 14.02
N SER A 592 1.67 25.51 15.06
CA SER A 592 2.24 26.06 16.31
C SER A 592 3.07 25.05 17.09
N LEU A 593 2.71 23.76 17.03
CA LEU A 593 3.36 22.70 17.81
C LEU A 593 4.27 21.80 16.95
N PHE A 594 4.14 21.83 15.63
CA PHE A 594 5.00 21.06 14.74
C PHE A 594 5.23 21.80 13.43
N ASN A 595 6.47 21.83 12.97
CA ASN A 595 6.85 22.34 11.66
C ASN A 595 7.80 21.35 10.99
N GLN A 596 7.70 21.22 9.68
CA GLN A 596 8.59 20.47 8.82
C GLN A 596 8.74 21.16 7.47
N THR A 597 9.97 21.20 6.95
CA THR A 597 10.29 21.65 5.58
C THR A 597 11.07 20.55 4.89
N LEU A 598 10.66 20.20 3.68
CA LEU A 598 11.27 19.17 2.84
C LEU A 598 11.91 19.83 1.62
N TYR A 599 13.15 19.44 1.34
CA TYR A 599 13.93 19.91 0.21
C TYR A 599 14.14 18.73 -0.76
N TYR A 600 13.95 18.99 -2.04
CA TYR A 600 14.18 18.02 -3.13
C TYR A 600 15.28 18.58 -4.03
N GLN A 601 14.87 19.26 -5.10
CA GLN A 601 15.74 19.96 -6.03
C GLN A 601 16.20 21.33 -5.49
N ASP A 602 15.56 21.83 -4.43
CA ASP A 602 15.95 23.06 -3.75
C ASP A 602 17.40 22.96 -3.22
N GLN A 603 18.19 24.00 -3.40
CA GLN A 603 19.53 24.10 -2.83
C GLN A 603 19.47 24.51 -1.35
N LEU A 604 20.15 23.73 -0.51
CA LEU A 604 20.49 24.07 0.88
C LEU A 604 22.01 23.97 1.04
N GLU A 605 22.61 24.71 1.97
CA GLU A 605 24.06 24.62 2.19
C GLU A 605 24.47 23.17 2.49
N GLY A 606 25.34 22.59 1.66
CA GLY A 606 25.87 21.23 1.82
C GLY A 606 24.93 20.08 1.41
N ASN A 607 23.71 20.34 0.90
CA ASN A 607 22.87 19.28 0.35
C ASN A 607 23.26 18.93 -1.10
N THR A 608 22.80 17.76 -1.57
CA THR A 608 22.81 17.40 -2.99
C THR A 608 21.37 17.45 -3.49
N PRO A 609 21.00 18.44 -4.34
CA PRO A 609 19.67 18.50 -4.93
C PRO A 609 19.27 17.18 -5.61
N CYS A 610 18.03 16.76 -5.39
CA CYS A 610 17.45 15.55 -5.96
C CYS A 610 16.26 15.92 -6.84
N TYR A 611 16.33 15.59 -8.11
CA TYR A 611 15.30 15.89 -9.11
C TYR A 611 14.32 14.75 -9.28
N ASN A 612 14.72 13.52 -8.95
CA ASN A 612 13.93 12.30 -9.17
C ASN A 612 12.88 11.99 -8.09
N GLY A 613 12.68 12.89 -7.11
CA GLY A 613 11.71 12.73 -6.02
C GLY A 613 12.31 12.33 -4.67
N ASN A 614 13.60 12.02 -4.60
CA ASN A 614 14.28 11.85 -3.31
C ASN A 614 14.29 13.16 -2.50
N ILE A 615 14.16 13.03 -1.18
CA ILE A 615 14.28 14.17 -0.25
C ILE A 615 15.77 14.42 0.01
N SER A 616 16.30 15.55 -0.46
CA SER A 616 17.71 15.91 -0.23
C SER A 616 17.97 16.40 1.20
N SER A 617 16.99 17.02 1.84
CA SER A 617 17.08 17.44 3.24
C SER A 617 15.69 17.61 3.88
N VAL A 618 15.65 17.47 5.19
CA VAL A 618 14.46 17.76 6.02
C VAL A 618 14.87 18.64 7.19
N LEU A 619 14.06 19.65 7.48
CA LEU A 619 14.11 20.43 8.71
C LEU A 619 12.80 20.23 9.47
N TRP A 620 12.86 20.20 10.80
CA TRP A 620 11.68 20.09 11.64
C TRP A 620 11.86 20.78 12.99
N LYS A 621 10.71 21.08 13.62
CA LYS A 621 10.61 21.61 14.98
C LYS A 621 9.38 20.99 15.64
N ALA A 622 9.54 20.38 16.81
CA ALA A 622 8.46 19.69 17.52
C ALA A 622 8.28 20.21 18.96
N GLY A 623 7.01 20.38 19.35
CA GLY A 623 6.60 20.81 20.68
C GLY A 623 7.15 22.19 21.07
N PRO A 624 7.52 22.40 22.35
CA PRO A 624 8.04 23.68 22.84
C PRO A 624 9.53 23.91 22.51
N SER A 625 10.19 22.99 21.81
CA SER A 625 11.59 23.15 21.41
C SER A 625 11.74 24.44 20.61
N ASN A 626 12.78 25.22 20.89
CA ASN A 626 13.15 26.38 20.05
C ASN A 626 14.17 26.01 18.97
N ASN A 627 14.73 24.80 19.04
CA ASN A 627 15.75 24.34 18.10
C ASN A 627 15.07 23.72 16.89
N GLU A 628 15.46 24.19 15.71
CA GLU A 628 15.15 23.54 14.45
C GLU A 628 16.21 22.46 14.22
N SER A 629 15.77 21.22 14.06
CA SER A 629 16.61 20.06 13.82
C SER A 629 16.40 19.58 12.39
N GLY A 630 17.35 18.85 11.83
CA GLY A 630 17.19 18.35 10.48
C GLY A 630 18.21 17.31 10.07
N TYR A 631 18.01 16.78 8.88
CA TYR A 631 18.95 15.88 8.22
C TYR A 631 19.26 16.37 6.81
N ARG A 632 20.50 16.14 6.38
CA ARG A 632 20.87 16.06 4.97
C ARG A 632 21.00 14.61 4.56
N PHE A 633 20.39 14.27 3.42
CA PHE A 633 20.41 12.92 2.89
C PHE A 633 21.35 12.79 1.71
N THR A 634 21.90 11.60 1.54
CA THR A 634 22.59 11.18 0.31
C THR A 634 22.16 9.77 -0.02
N TYR A 635 22.17 9.44 -1.31
CA TYR A 635 21.69 8.17 -1.84
C TYR A 635 22.77 7.52 -2.71
N ASP A 636 22.67 6.20 -2.88
CA ASP A 636 23.44 5.51 -3.91
C ASP A 636 22.70 5.51 -5.26
N GLY A 637 23.32 4.93 -6.30
CA GLY A 637 22.75 4.92 -7.66
C GLY A 637 21.46 4.11 -7.83
N LEU A 638 20.97 3.49 -6.75
CA LEU A 638 19.71 2.76 -6.69
C LEU A 638 18.67 3.46 -5.81
N ASN A 639 18.91 4.74 -5.48
CA ASN A 639 18.08 5.55 -4.60
C ASN A 639 17.97 5.00 -3.16
N ARG A 640 18.96 4.22 -2.68
CA ARG A 640 19.00 3.76 -1.28
C ARG A 640 19.72 4.77 -0.42
N MET A 641 19.20 5.07 0.78
CA MET A 641 19.77 6.06 1.68
C MET A 641 21.16 5.60 2.17
N LYS A 642 22.17 6.45 1.99
CA LYS A 642 23.54 6.22 2.47
C LYS A 642 23.84 6.98 3.75
N ASN A 643 23.44 8.25 3.82
CA ASN A 643 23.66 9.06 5.00
C ASN A 643 22.41 9.87 5.33
N ALA A 644 22.11 9.97 6.61
CA ALA A 644 21.30 11.01 7.21
C ALA A 644 22.19 11.78 8.20
N ILE A 645 22.71 12.92 7.76
CA ILE A 645 23.61 13.76 8.56
C ILE A 645 22.78 14.77 9.33
N TYR A 646 22.74 14.60 10.65
CA TYR A 646 22.01 15.48 11.55
C TYR A 646 22.65 16.86 11.59
N GLY A 647 21.82 17.88 11.74
CA GLY A 647 22.23 19.24 12.07
C GLY A 647 21.09 20.02 12.72
N GLU A 648 21.44 21.19 13.23
CA GLU A 648 20.50 22.14 13.82
C GLU A 648 20.57 23.49 13.10
N THR A 649 19.53 24.31 13.31
CA THR A 649 19.25 25.59 12.64
C THR A 649 18.94 25.45 11.15
N ASN A 650 18.54 26.54 10.51
CA ASN A 650 18.16 26.56 9.10
C ASN A 650 19.30 26.16 8.14
N SER A 651 20.56 26.27 8.56
CA SER A 651 21.71 25.84 7.78
C SER A 651 22.08 24.39 8.02
N LEU A 652 21.54 23.70 9.03
CA LEU A 652 21.95 22.36 9.46
C LEU A 652 23.46 22.20 9.71
N SER A 653 24.21 23.29 9.94
CA SER A 653 25.66 23.25 10.17
C SER A 653 26.03 23.29 11.65
N VAL A 654 25.06 23.57 12.53
CA VAL A 654 25.24 23.61 13.98
C VAL A 654 25.02 22.22 14.57
N ASN A 655 25.85 21.84 15.56
CA ASN A 655 25.76 20.56 16.27
C ASN A 655 25.64 19.33 15.35
N PRO A 656 26.47 19.20 14.30
CA PRO A 656 26.44 18.02 13.45
C PRO A 656 26.83 16.77 14.24
N ASN A 657 26.49 15.59 13.72
CA ASN A 657 26.89 14.28 14.27
C ASN A 657 26.29 13.92 15.64
N ARG A 658 25.20 14.56 16.07
CA ARG A 658 24.48 14.17 17.29
C ARG A 658 23.62 12.93 17.11
N PHE A 659 22.87 12.89 16.01
CA PHE A 659 21.88 11.84 15.73
C PHE A 659 22.02 11.28 14.31
N ASN A 660 23.23 11.26 13.76
CA ASN A 660 23.44 10.70 12.42
C ASN A 660 23.02 9.23 12.37
N GLU A 661 22.50 8.82 11.22
CA GLU A 661 22.33 7.41 10.85
C GLU A 661 22.92 7.21 9.44
N GLN A 662 23.90 6.32 9.32
CA GLN A 662 24.68 6.16 8.09
C GLN A 662 24.83 4.69 7.73
N ILE A 663 24.47 4.35 6.50
CA ILE A 663 24.62 3.01 5.95
C ILE A 663 25.94 2.93 5.21
N THR A 664 26.91 2.24 5.82
CA THR A 664 28.28 2.16 5.29
C THR A 664 28.33 1.34 4.00
N ALA A 665 27.51 0.28 3.90
CA ALA A 665 27.36 -0.51 2.68
C ALA A 665 26.02 -1.26 2.65
N TYR A 666 25.57 -1.54 1.42
CA TYR A 666 24.53 -2.51 1.12
C TYR A 666 25.13 -3.62 0.26
N ASP A 667 24.61 -4.84 0.36
CA ASP A 667 24.86 -5.83 -0.69
C ASP A 667 24.00 -5.56 -1.94
N LYS A 668 24.18 -6.39 -2.98
CA LYS A 668 23.43 -6.26 -4.23
C LYS A 668 21.96 -6.71 -4.15
N LYS A 669 21.49 -7.24 -3.01
CA LYS A 669 20.06 -7.49 -2.76
C LYS A 669 19.43 -6.38 -1.91
N GLY A 670 20.22 -5.41 -1.43
CA GLY A 670 19.74 -4.35 -0.55
C GLY A 670 19.79 -4.71 0.93
N ASN A 671 20.50 -5.77 1.33
CA ASN A 671 20.77 -6.00 2.74
C ASN A 671 21.78 -4.97 3.25
N ILE A 672 21.49 -4.31 4.38
CA ILE A 672 22.43 -3.43 5.09
C ILE A 672 23.60 -4.27 5.59
N LEU A 673 24.83 -3.97 5.16
CA LEU A 673 26.04 -4.65 5.59
C LEU A 673 26.71 -3.94 6.78
N GLY A 674 26.48 -2.64 6.93
CA GLY A 674 26.92 -1.91 8.11
C GLY A 674 26.17 -0.61 8.32
N LEU A 675 26.04 -0.24 9.60
CA LEU A 675 25.26 0.91 10.06
C LEU A 675 26.03 1.62 11.17
N LEU A 676 26.20 2.94 11.03
CA LEU A 676 26.70 3.80 12.09
C LEU A 676 25.54 4.64 12.63
N ARG A 677 25.38 4.67 13.95
CA ARG A 677 24.39 5.51 14.62
C ARG A 677 25.04 6.35 15.69
N TYR A 678 24.75 7.64 15.68
CA TYR A 678 25.18 8.58 16.71
C TYR A 678 24.00 8.92 17.61
N GLY A 679 24.23 9.14 18.89
CA GLY A 679 23.20 9.51 19.85
C GLY A 679 23.79 10.16 21.10
N GLN A 680 22.94 10.45 22.07
CA GLN A 680 23.38 10.91 23.38
C GLN A 680 24.12 9.79 24.11
N THR A 681 25.30 10.07 24.65
CA THR A 681 26.11 9.13 25.46
C THR A 681 26.12 9.52 26.94
N SER A 682 25.72 10.75 27.26
CA SER A 682 25.44 11.23 28.61
C SER A 682 24.36 12.31 28.56
N SER A 683 24.08 12.98 29.68
CA SER A 683 23.09 14.06 29.73
C SER A 683 23.38 15.26 28.82
N SER A 684 24.62 15.43 28.38
CA SER A 684 25.05 16.57 27.55
C SER A 684 26.01 16.22 26.41
N GLU A 685 26.50 14.99 26.36
CA GLU A 685 27.45 14.54 25.34
C GLU A 685 26.79 13.63 24.31
N TYR A 686 27.37 13.63 23.11
CA TYR A 686 26.91 12.88 21.96
C TYR A 686 28.09 12.16 21.32
N GLY A 687 27.84 10.98 20.75
CA GLY A 687 28.87 10.17 20.14
C GLY A 687 28.28 8.99 19.38
N LEU A 688 29.18 8.17 18.82
CA LEU A 688 28.82 6.92 18.15
C LEU A 688 28.33 5.90 19.17
N ILE A 689 27.05 5.49 19.05
CA ILE A 689 26.39 4.51 19.93
C ILE A 689 26.22 3.15 19.25
N ASP A 690 26.20 3.10 17.92
CA ASP A 690 26.19 1.84 17.16
C ASP A 690 27.23 1.90 16.02
N ASN A 691 28.02 0.84 15.88
CA ASN A 691 28.92 0.58 14.76
C ASN A 691 28.77 -0.87 14.31
N LEU A 692 27.64 -1.10 13.63
CA LEU A 692 27.14 -2.43 13.32
C LEU A 692 27.82 -2.98 12.06
N ASN A 693 28.25 -4.23 12.14
CA ASN A 693 28.61 -5.06 10.98
C ASN A 693 27.66 -6.24 10.93
N LEU A 694 26.88 -6.33 9.85
CA LEU A 694 25.85 -7.34 9.66
C LEU A 694 26.34 -8.40 8.67
N THR A 695 26.23 -9.66 9.06
CA THR A 695 26.61 -10.81 8.25
C THR A 695 25.39 -11.64 7.88
N TYR A 696 25.37 -12.24 6.68
CA TYR A 696 24.18 -12.90 6.15
C TYR A 696 24.47 -14.28 5.59
N ASP A 697 23.49 -15.17 5.71
CA ASP A 697 23.36 -16.38 4.91
C ASP A 697 22.29 -16.18 3.83
N GLY A 698 22.69 -15.95 2.59
CA GLY A 698 21.71 -15.55 1.59
C GLY A 698 21.15 -14.17 1.90
N ASN A 699 19.86 -14.08 2.24
CA ASN A 699 19.22 -12.85 2.73
C ASN A 699 18.85 -12.92 4.23
N GLN A 700 19.14 -14.04 4.90
CA GLN A 700 18.88 -14.27 6.32
C GLN A 700 20.05 -13.72 7.13
N LEU A 701 19.77 -12.92 8.16
CA LEU A 701 20.81 -12.36 9.02
C LEU A 701 21.47 -13.50 9.81
N GLN A 702 22.80 -13.52 9.94
CA GLN A 702 23.51 -14.53 10.71
C GLN A 702 24.00 -13.99 12.04
N ALA A 703 24.67 -12.83 12.04
CA ALA A 703 25.20 -12.18 13.23
C ALA A 703 25.33 -10.67 13.01
N VAL A 704 25.26 -9.92 14.11
CA VAL A 704 25.45 -8.47 14.13
C VAL A 704 26.48 -8.15 15.20
N LYS A 705 27.63 -7.64 14.77
CA LYS A 705 28.67 -7.19 15.68
C LYS A 705 28.60 -5.67 15.84
N ASP A 706 28.50 -5.20 17.07
CA ASP A 706 28.65 -3.79 17.39
C ASP A 706 30.09 -3.48 17.84
N ASN A 707 30.73 -2.49 17.21
CA ASN A 707 32.07 -2.03 17.58
C ASN A 707 32.04 -0.64 18.23
N ALA A 708 30.86 -0.11 18.55
CA ALA A 708 30.76 1.11 19.34
C ALA A 708 31.26 0.87 20.76
N THR A 709 31.86 1.90 21.35
CA THR A 709 32.37 1.85 22.74
C THR A 709 31.45 2.57 23.72
N HIS A 710 30.48 3.34 23.21
CA HIS A 710 29.48 4.03 24.01
C HIS A 710 28.13 3.38 23.81
N SER A 711 27.28 3.47 24.83
CA SER A 711 25.86 3.10 24.76
C SER A 711 25.00 4.35 24.80
N VAL A 712 23.75 4.21 24.36
CA VAL A 712 22.77 5.30 24.40
C VAL A 712 22.46 5.69 25.85
N PHE A 713 22.44 6.99 26.11
CA PHE A 713 21.97 7.54 27.37
C PHE A 713 20.45 7.52 27.43
N GLY A 714 19.90 7.20 28.60
CA GLY A 714 18.45 7.26 28.85
C GLY A 714 17.67 6.18 28.11
N ASN A 715 16.62 6.58 27.40
CA ASN A 715 15.63 5.69 26.78
C ASN A 715 15.64 5.69 25.25
N GLY A 716 16.66 6.30 24.64
CA GLY A 716 16.88 6.27 23.20
C GLY A 716 17.10 4.85 22.69
N MET A 717 17.02 4.70 21.36
CA MET A 717 17.24 3.41 20.72
C MET A 717 18.74 3.19 20.42
N GLU A 718 19.20 1.97 20.70
CA GLU A 718 20.50 1.42 20.29
C GLU A 718 20.30 -0.05 19.90
N PHE A 719 21.24 -0.62 19.18
CA PHE A 719 21.39 -2.07 19.11
C PHE A 719 22.18 -2.55 20.33
N LYS A 720 21.76 -3.68 20.92
CA LYS A 720 22.46 -4.28 22.06
C LYS A 720 23.15 -5.55 21.62
N ASP A 721 24.47 -5.49 21.49
CA ASP A 721 25.32 -6.65 21.22
C ASP A 721 25.39 -7.54 22.48
N GLY A 722 24.41 -8.44 22.59
CA GLY A 722 24.21 -9.34 23.72
C GLY A 722 24.85 -10.71 23.52
N ALA A 723 25.32 -11.01 22.31
CA ALA A 723 25.90 -12.29 21.95
C ALA A 723 27.02 -12.09 20.93
N ASN A 724 28.10 -12.85 21.07
CA ASN A 724 29.23 -12.83 20.15
C ASN A 724 29.44 -14.24 19.62
N GLN A 725 28.63 -14.64 18.64
CA GLN A 725 28.68 -15.96 18.03
C GLN A 725 28.72 -15.84 16.52
N THR A 726 29.16 -16.91 15.83
CA THR A 726 29.13 -16.93 14.36
C THR A 726 27.71 -16.99 13.81
N ILE A 727 26.74 -17.48 14.60
CA ILE A 727 25.32 -17.55 14.27
C ILE A 727 24.53 -17.14 15.51
N GLU A 728 23.93 -15.97 15.45
CA GLU A 728 23.10 -15.35 16.51
C GLU A 728 21.62 -15.38 16.15
N TYR A 729 21.31 -15.43 14.86
CA TYR A 729 19.97 -15.45 14.30
C TYR A 729 19.71 -16.81 13.61
N ALA A 730 18.51 -17.35 13.76
CA ALA A 730 18.10 -18.60 13.13
C ALA A 730 16.72 -18.47 12.48
N TYR A 731 16.42 -19.31 11.48
CA TYR A 731 15.19 -19.23 10.70
C TYR A 731 14.54 -20.59 10.51
N ASP A 732 13.21 -20.61 10.37
CA ASP A 732 12.47 -21.82 9.96
C ASP A 732 12.51 -22.03 8.44
N LYS A 733 11.88 -23.12 7.97
CA LYS A 733 11.86 -23.48 6.54
C LYS A 733 11.02 -22.52 5.68
N ASN A 734 10.12 -21.73 6.29
CA ASN A 734 9.38 -20.68 5.59
C ASN A 734 10.17 -19.35 5.58
N GLY A 735 11.33 -19.30 6.25
CA GLY A 735 12.18 -18.12 6.33
C GLY A 735 11.79 -17.16 7.45
N ASN A 736 11.05 -17.59 8.45
CA ASN A 736 10.69 -16.78 9.60
C ASN A 736 11.79 -16.82 10.67
N LEU A 737 12.11 -15.68 11.31
CA LEU A 737 13.10 -15.61 12.37
C LEU A 737 12.66 -16.43 13.61
N THR A 738 13.42 -17.45 13.99
CA THR A 738 13.10 -18.32 15.14
C THR A 738 13.93 -18.03 16.38
N LYS A 739 15.00 -17.24 16.26
CA LYS A 739 15.95 -16.96 17.35
C LYS A 739 16.69 -15.65 17.12
N ASP A 740 16.91 -14.88 18.18
CA ASP A 740 17.77 -13.68 18.20
C ASP A 740 18.51 -13.65 19.54
N LEU A 741 19.79 -14.01 19.53
CA LEU A 741 20.59 -14.07 20.75
C LEU A 741 20.90 -12.70 21.34
N ASN A 742 20.95 -11.64 20.53
CA ASN A 742 21.25 -10.28 20.99
C ASN A 742 20.11 -9.71 21.85
N LYS A 743 18.87 -10.05 21.49
CA LYS A 743 17.67 -9.75 22.30
C LYS A 743 17.32 -10.84 23.33
N LYS A 744 18.20 -11.83 23.53
CA LYS A 744 17.98 -12.99 24.42
C LYS A 744 16.73 -13.79 24.07
N ILE A 745 16.30 -13.78 22.81
CA ILE A 745 15.17 -14.57 22.32
C ILE A 745 15.67 -15.98 22.01
N ALA A 746 15.18 -16.95 22.78
CA ALA A 746 15.54 -18.35 22.64
C ALA A 746 14.73 -19.05 21.53
N VAL A 747 13.43 -18.74 21.42
CA VAL A 747 12.51 -19.34 20.47
C VAL A 747 11.45 -18.33 20.05
N ILE A 748 11.13 -18.31 18.76
CA ILE A 748 9.92 -17.69 18.21
C ILE A 748 9.13 -18.79 17.50
N GLN A 749 7.85 -18.89 17.82
CA GLN A 749 6.90 -19.80 17.16
C GLN A 749 5.98 -19.00 16.24
N TYR A 750 5.52 -19.64 15.17
CA TYR A 750 4.68 -19.02 14.16
C TYR A 750 3.38 -19.78 13.93
N ASN A 751 2.31 -19.05 13.64
CA ASN A 751 1.04 -19.62 13.20
C ASN A 751 1.06 -19.94 11.69
N LEU A 752 -0.06 -20.44 11.16
CA LEU A 752 -0.21 -20.80 9.74
C LEU A 752 -0.12 -19.63 8.75
N LEU A 753 -0.15 -18.38 9.24
CA LEU A 753 -0.02 -17.16 8.45
C LEU A 753 1.43 -16.62 8.47
N ASN A 754 2.37 -17.34 9.08
CA ASN A 754 3.73 -16.87 9.36
C ASN A 754 3.77 -15.60 10.25
N LEU A 755 2.79 -15.44 11.15
CA LEU A 755 2.80 -14.41 12.21
C LEU A 755 3.30 -15.01 13.54
N PRO A 756 4.15 -14.30 14.32
CA PRO A 756 4.67 -14.80 15.58
C PRO A 756 3.53 -15.12 16.56
N SER A 757 3.42 -16.36 17.03
CA SER A 757 2.40 -16.76 18.00
C SER A 757 2.94 -16.78 19.44
N GLN A 758 4.26 -16.93 19.58
CA GLN A 758 4.95 -16.91 20.88
C GLN A 758 6.42 -16.50 20.71
N VAL A 759 6.92 -15.65 21.62
CA VAL A 759 8.34 -15.28 21.76
C VAL A 759 8.79 -15.68 23.16
N ILE A 760 9.79 -16.56 23.27
CA ILE A 760 10.31 -17.07 24.53
C ILE A 760 11.74 -16.57 24.72
N PHE A 761 12.00 -15.94 25.86
CA PHE A 761 13.31 -15.41 26.23
C PHE A 761 14.11 -16.44 27.04
N VAL A 762 15.45 -16.29 27.05
CA VAL A 762 16.36 -17.18 27.79
C VAL A 762 16.11 -17.18 29.31
N ASP A 763 15.60 -16.08 29.84
CA ASP A 763 15.24 -15.91 31.26
C ASP A 763 13.87 -16.53 31.62
N GLY A 764 13.17 -17.13 30.65
CA GLY A 764 11.86 -17.73 30.83
C GLY A 764 10.68 -16.76 30.68
N ASN A 765 10.93 -15.48 30.40
CA ASN A 765 9.88 -14.53 30.05
C ASN A 765 9.28 -14.89 28.68
N VAL A 766 7.99 -14.59 28.50
CA VAL A 766 7.24 -14.97 27.29
C VAL A 766 6.36 -13.83 26.82
N ILE A 767 6.24 -13.66 25.51
CA ILE A 767 5.20 -12.86 24.87
C ILE A 767 4.36 -13.79 24.01
N GLU A 768 3.04 -13.73 24.16
CA GLU A 768 2.09 -14.58 23.45
C GLU A 768 1.12 -13.72 22.64
N TYR A 769 0.79 -14.16 21.44
CA TYR A 769 -0.10 -13.44 20.53
C TYR A 769 -1.27 -14.32 20.10
N GLU A 770 -2.45 -13.71 19.99
CA GLU A 770 -3.62 -14.30 19.32
C GLU A 770 -4.00 -13.46 18.09
N TYR A 771 -4.39 -14.14 17.02
CA TYR A 771 -4.77 -13.51 15.76
C TYR A 771 -6.12 -14.01 15.26
N GLY A 772 -6.81 -13.21 14.47
CA GLY A 772 -7.81 -13.73 13.55
C GLY A 772 -7.13 -14.51 12.42
N SER A 773 -7.83 -15.46 11.81
CA SER A 773 -7.34 -16.15 10.61
C SER A 773 -7.21 -15.24 9.39
N ASP A 774 -7.64 -13.98 9.49
CA ASP A 774 -7.42 -12.88 8.56
C ASP A 774 -6.11 -12.12 8.82
N GLY A 775 -5.36 -12.49 9.87
CA GLY A 775 -4.06 -11.91 10.23
C GLY A 775 -4.14 -10.75 11.22
N ARG A 776 -5.34 -10.32 11.64
CA ARG A 776 -5.47 -9.23 12.59
C ARG A 776 -5.09 -9.65 14.00
N LYS A 777 -4.21 -8.91 14.67
CA LYS A 777 -3.86 -9.14 16.08
C LYS A 777 -5.06 -8.88 16.97
N LEU A 778 -5.40 -9.85 17.82
CA LEU A 778 -6.55 -9.78 18.74
C LEU A 778 -6.10 -9.59 20.19
N ARG A 779 -4.95 -10.15 20.56
CA ARG A 779 -4.42 -10.12 21.92
C ARG A 779 -2.89 -10.22 21.94
N THR A 780 -2.29 -9.53 22.89
CA THR A 780 -0.91 -9.76 23.34
C THR A 780 -0.93 -10.06 24.84
N ALA A 781 -0.16 -11.06 25.28
CA ALA A 781 0.06 -11.33 26.70
C ALA A 781 1.58 -11.35 26.99
N HIS A 782 2.03 -10.48 27.89
CA HIS A 782 3.42 -10.46 28.37
C HIS A 782 3.48 -11.16 29.72
N VAL A 783 4.22 -12.26 29.80
CA VAL A 783 4.51 -13.00 31.03
C VAL A 783 5.96 -12.70 31.41
N ILE A 784 6.14 -11.73 32.31
CA ILE A 784 7.46 -11.23 32.72
C ILE A 784 7.64 -11.44 34.22
N ASN A 785 8.68 -12.18 34.61
CA ASN A 785 9.00 -12.52 35.99
C ASN A 785 7.79 -13.10 36.75
N GLY A 786 6.99 -13.94 36.07
CA GLY A 786 5.79 -14.56 36.62
C GLY A 786 4.53 -13.67 36.66
N VAL A 787 4.63 -12.40 36.25
CA VAL A 787 3.49 -11.48 36.17
C VAL A 787 2.96 -11.47 34.73
N THR A 788 1.66 -11.65 34.56
CA THR A 788 0.99 -11.56 33.26
C THR A 788 0.31 -10.20 33.09
N SER A 789 0.63 -9.47 32.04
CA SER A 789 -0.15 -8.33 31.55
C SER A 789 -0.77 -8.65 30.20
N ILE A 790 -2.06 -8.36 30.03
CA ILE A 790 -2.82 -8.67 28.82
C ILE A 790 -3.28 -7.38 28.17
N THR A 791 -3.09 -7.28 26.85
CA THR A 791 -3.65 -6.24 25.99
C THR A 791 -4.58 -6.89 24.96
N ASP A 792 -5.86 -6.51 24.98
CA ASP A 792 -6.88 -6.98 24.04
C ASP A 792 -7.22 -5.87 23.04
N TYR A 793 -7.19 -6.22 21.74
CA TYR A 793 -7.40 -5.30 20.62
C TYR A 793 -8.79 -5.50 20.02
N CYS A 794 -9.75 -4.72 20.49
CA CYS A 794 -11.15 -4.79 20.07
C CYS A 794 -11.48 -3.78 18.98
N GLY A 795 -10.90 -3.95 17.80
CA GLY A 795 -10.95 -2.93 16.75
C GLY A 795 -10.11 -1.71 17.16
N ASN A 796 -10.75 -0.55 17.32
CA ASN A 796 -10.09 0.67 17.79
C ASN A 796 -10.06 0.80 19.33
N ALA A 797 -10.80 -0.04 20.06
CA ALA A 797 -10.81 -0.05 21.52
C ALA A 797 -9.72 -0.99 22.06
N ILE A 798 -8.87 -0.47 22.95
CA ILE A 798 -7.75 -1.21 23.56
C ILE A 798 -8.02 -1.38 25.05
N TYR A 799 -8.03 -2.63 25.49
CA TYR A 799 -8.21 -3.01 26.87
C TYR A 799 -6.91 -3.54 27.44
N GLU A 800 -6.54 -3.09 28.63
CA GLU A 800 -5.42 -3.65 29.39
C GLU A 800 -5.95 -4.31 30.66
N ASN A 801 -5.64 -5.59 30.84
CA ASN A 801 -6.08 -6.41 31.98
C ASN A 801 -7.61 -6.32 32.19
N GLY A 802 -8.38 -6.31 31.10
CA GLY A 802 -9.84 -6.24 31.10
C GLY A 802 -10.44 -4.83 31.20
N SER A 803 -9.65 -3.79 31.49
CA SER A 803 -10.14 -2.41 31.56
C SER A 803 -9.86 -1.65 30.28
N LEU A 804 -10.85 -0.90 29.78
CA LEU A 804 -10.62 0.00 28.64
C LEU A 804 -9.57 1.05 29.00
N LYS A 805 -8.54 1.18 28.17
CA LYS A 805 -7.47 2.17 28.34
C LYS A 805 -7.45 3.23 27.27
N MET A 806 -7.74 2.83 26.04
CA MET A 806 -7.61 3.71 24.90
C MET A 806 -8.66 3.41 23.85
N LEU A 807 -9.22 4.46 23.26
CA LEU A 807 -10.07 4.38 22.08
C LEU A 807 -9.44 5.18 20.95
N LEU A 808 -8.89 4.49 19.96
CA LEU A 808 -8.23 5.10 18.81
C LEU A 808 -9.25 5.72 17.84
N ASN A 809 -8.84 6.82 17.20
CA ASN A 809 -9.60 7.46 16.13
C ASN A 809 -8.64 8.07 15.08
N GLU A 810 -9.19 8.55 13.96
CA GLU A 810 -8.46 9.09 12.82
C GLU A 810 -7.48 10.25 13.16
N ALA A 811 -7.74 11.00 14.23
CA ALA A 811 -6.96 12.16 14.61
C ALA A 811 -6.04 11.92 15.84
N GLY A 812 -6.20 10.79 16.53
CA GLY A 812 -5.55 10.52 17.80
C GLY A 812 -6.25 9.43 18.62
N TYR A 813 -6.50 9.70 19.90
CA TYR A 813 -7.16 8.75 20.78
C TYR A 813 -7.86 9.41 21.97
N ILE A 814 -8.70 8.62 22.65
CA ILE A 814 -9.31 8.98 23.94
C ILE A 814 -8.73 8.08 25.02
N SER A 815 -8.25 8.66 26.13
CA SER A 815 -7.76 7.91 27.29
C SER A 815 -8.88 7.57 28.27
N PHE A 816 -8.72 6.47 29.00
CA PHE A 816 -9.65 6.02 30.04
C PHE A 816 -8.93 5.73 31.36
N PRO A 817 -9.58 5.98 32.52
CA PRO A 817 -10.99 6.34 32.69
C PRO A 817 -11.31 7.85 32.61
N ASP A 818 -10.33 8.71 32.35
CA ASP A 818 -10.49 10.18 32.41
C ASP A 818 -11.18 10.80 31.17
N LYS A 819 -11.40 10.02 30.11
CA LYS A 819 -12.13 10.40 28.88
C LYS A 819 -11.53 11.65 28.21
N LYS A 820 -10.20 11.80 28.24
CA LYS A 820 -9.53 12.95 27.59
C LYS A 820 -9.20 12.65 26.15
N PHE A 821 -9.30 13.68 25.32
CA PHE A 821 -8.99 13.61 23.90
C PHE A 821 -7.54 14.05 23.65
N HIS A 822 -6.81 13.22 22.93
CA HIS A 822 -5.41 13.43 22.54
C HIS A 822 -5.31 13.44 21.02
N PHE A 823 -4.64 14.44 20.47
CA PHE A 823 -4.44 14.63 19.03
C PHE A 823 -3.00 14.31 18.64
N TYR A 824 -2.84 13.65 17.51
CA TYR A 824 -1.55 13.41 16.87
C TYR A 824 -1.25 14.51 15.85
N LEU A 825 -0.06 15.08 15.93
CA LEU A 825 0.55 15.86 14.85
C LEU A 825 1.65 15.01 14.22
N LYS A 826 1.55 14.85 12.90
CA LYS A 826 2.33 13.89 12.13
C LYS A 826 3.28 14.61 11.17
N ASP A 827 4.38 13.96 10.82
CA ASP A 827 5.21 14.37 9.69
C ASP A 827 4.67 13.82 8.35
N HIS A 828 5.37 14.12 7.24
CA HIS A 828 4.97 13.69 5.90
C HIS A 828 4.85 12.18 5.71
N GLN A 829 5.46 11.36 6.57
CA GLN A 829 5.35 9.89 6.52
C GLN A 829 4.26 9.34 7.44
N GLY A 830 3.56 10.23 8.15
CA GLY A 830 2.58 9.85 9.17
C GLY A 830 3.21 9.44 10.50
N ASN A 831 4.50 9.72 10.75
CA ASN A 831 5.11 9.45 12.06
C ASN A 831 4.54 10.41 13.10
N ILE A 832 4.17 9.92 14.28
CA ILE A 832 3.62 10.76 15.35
C ILE A 832 4.77 11.57 15.97
N ARG A 833 4.82 12.89 15.71
CA ARG A 833 5.86 13.81 16.19
C ARG A 833 5.47 14.52 17.48
N VAL A 834 4.18 14.81 17.63
CA VAL A 834 3.64 15.44 18.84
C VAL A 834 2.32 14.79 19.20
N VAL A 835 2.13 14.51 20.48
CA VAL A 835 0.83 14.24 21.09
C VAL A 835 0.46 15.46 21.93
N ALA A 836 -0.74 15.99 21.72
CA ALA A 836 -1.24 17.13 22.46
C ALA A 836 -2.71 16.93 22.88
N ASP A 837 -3.08 17.50 24.01
CA ASP A 837 -4.47 17.48 24.46
C ASP A 837 -5.38 18.36 23.57
N LYS A 838 -6.70 18.30 23.82
CA LYS A 838 -7.70 19.11 23.09
C LYS A 838 -7.49 20.65 23.18
N ASP A 839 -6.74 21.11 24.16
CA ASP A 839 -6.44 22.53 24.43
C ASP A 839 -5.07 22.93 23.85
N GLY A 840 -4.37 21.99 23.19
CA GLY A 840 -3.10 22.21 22.51
C GLY A 840 -1.91 22.28 23.47
N ASN A 841 -2.01 21.62 24.63
CA ASN A 841 -0.87 21.41 25.52
C ASN A 841 -0.13 20.14 25.08
N VAL A 842 1.19 20.24 24.96
CA VAL A 842 2.05 19.12 24.53
C VAL A 842 2.20 18.10 25.66
N GLU A 843 1.97 16.84 25.34
CA GLU A 843 2.08 15.71 26.27
C GLU A 843 3.26 14.80 25.94
N GLU A 844 3.57 14.65 24.65
CA GLU A 844 4.68 13.85 24.15
C GLU A 844 5.26 14.46 22.88
N THR A 845 6.58 14.38 22.72
CA THR A 845 7.30 14.70 21.48
C THR A 845 8.19 13.53 21.10
N ASN A 846 8.18 13.14 19.82
CA ASN A 846 9.04 12.09 19.31
C ASN A 846 9.87 12.59 18.12
N ASP A 847 11.16 12.27 18.18
CA ASP A 847 12.11 12.43 17.09
C ASP A 847 12.70 11.07 16.74
N TYR A 848 12.92 10.87 15.44
CA TYR A 848 13.25 9.58 14.87
C TYR A 848 14.56 9.63 14.08
N TYR A 849 15.33 8.55 14.18
CA TYR A 849 16.25 8.15 13.12
C TYR A 849 15.46 7.75 11.87
N PRO A 850 16.03 7.88 10.66
CA PRO A 850 15.39 7.50 9.40
C PRO A 850 14.71 6.14 9.41
N PHE A 851 15.35 5.10 9.96
CA PHE A 851 14.79 3.75 10.04
C PHE A 851 13.81 3.53 11.22
N GLY A 852 13.36 4.61 11.88
CA GLY A 852 12.27 4.59 12.86
C GLY A 852 12.68 4.42 14.32
N GLY A 853 13.98 4.42 14.60
CA GLY A 853 14.49 4.41 15.97
C GLY A 853 14.22 5.73 16.70
N LEU A 854 13.84 5.67 17.97
CA LEU A 854 13.56 6.86 18.78
C LEU A 854 14.84 7.49 19.32
N PHE A 855 14.91 8.83 19.29
CA PHE A 855 15.92 9.57 20.04
C PHE A 855 15.72 9.40 21.55
N THR A 856 16.79 9.68 22.31
CA THR A 856 16.67 9.92 23.76
C THR A 856 15.81 11.16 24.00
N ALA A 857 14.97 11.14 25.05
CA ALA A 857 14.26 12.28 25.66
C ALA A 857 12.72 12.38 25.53
N SER A 858 11.99 11.29 25.26
CA SER A 858 10.51 11.33 25.32
C SER A 858 9.91 10.70 26.58
N THR A 859 8.93 11.39 27.18
CA THR A 859 7.93 10.79 28.06
C THR A 859 6.98 9.99 27.17
N SER A 860 6.92 8.67 27.33
CA SER A 860 6.02 7.85 26.51
C SER A 860 4.65 7.77 27.17
N VAL A 861 3.65 8.42 26.57
CA VAL A 861 2.25 8.39 27.05
C VAL A 861 1.40 7.33 26.33
N GLN A 862 1.84 6.89 25.14
CA GLN A 862 1.12 5.93 24.29
C GLN A 862 2.09 5.14 23.38
N PRO A 863 1.75 3.93 22.89
CA PRO A 863 2.69 3.05 22.19
C PRO A 863 2.80 3.23 20.66
N TYR A 864 1.94 4.01 20.01
CA TYR A 864 1.93 4.21 18.55
C TYR A 864 2.93 5.31 18.16
N LYS A 865 3.98 4.98 17.39
CA LYS A 865 5.09 5.92 17.11
C LYS A 865 5.34 6.10 15.61
N TYR A 866 6.37 5.45 15.08
CA TYR A 866 6.79 5.52 13.70
C TYR A 866 5.73 4.91 12.77
N ASN A 867 5.39 5.62 11.70
CA ASN A 867 4.25 5.38 10.80
C ASN A 867 2.89 5.15 11.48
N GLY A 868 2.73 5.54 12.75
CA GLY A 868 1.54 5.22 13.54
C GLY A 868 1.44 3.73 13.93
N LYS A 869 2.55 2.99 13.94
CA LYS A 869 2.61 1.58 14.36
C LYS A 869 2.90 1.45 15.84
N GLU A 870 2.32 0.41 16.46
CA GLU A 870 2.53 0.08 17.86
C GLU A 870 3.96 -0.43 18.06
N LEU A 871 4.69 0.21 18.97
CA LEU A 871 6.03 -0.20 19.40
C LEU A 871 5.95 -1.00 20.70
N ASP A 872 6.27 -2.30 20.63
CA ASP A 872 6.43 -3.13 21.82
C ASP A 872 7.87 -3.07 22.32
N ARG A 873 8.08 -2.54 23.53
CA ARG A 873 9.39 -2.45 24.19
C ARG A 873 9.51 -3.39 25.38
N LYS A 874 8.51 -4.24 25.64
CA LYS A 874 8.49 -5.10 26.83
C LYS A 874 9.63 -6.12 26.75
N ASN A 875 10.34 -6.28 27.87
CA ASN A 875 11.52 -7.13 27.99
C ASN A 875 12.64 -6.88 26.95
N GLY A 876 12.67 -5.69 26.32
CA GLY A 876 13.71 -5.33 25.35
C GLY A 876 13.51 -5.88 23.93
N ILE A 877 12.28 -6.29 23.57
CA ILE A 877 11.98 -6.74 22.19
C ILE A 877 12.13 -5.59 21.18
N ASP A 878 11.64 -4.39 21.51
CA ASP A 878 11.75 -3.15 20.72
C ASP A 878 11.34 -3.32 19.24
N TRP A 879 10.19 -3.95 19.00
CA TRP A 879 9.65 -4.21 17.66
C TRP A 879 8.38 -3.41 17.37
N TYR A 880 8.25 -2.97 16.12
CA TYR A 880 7.02 -2.41 15.60
C TYR A 880 6.13 -3.51 14.98
N ASP A 881 4.84 -3.48 15.29
CA ASP A 881 3.85 -4.33 14.63
C ASP A 881 3.26 -3.62 13.40
N TYR A 882 3.62 -4.11 12.21
CA TYR A 882 3.10 -3.59 10.94
C TYR A 882 1.86 -4.35 10.44
N GLY A 883 1.37 -5.36 11.17
CA GLY A 883 0.25 -6.21 10.81
C GLY A 883 0.72 -7.53 10.21
N ALA A 884 1.23 -7.53 8.97
CA ALA A 884 1.69 -8.77 8.34
C ALA A 884 3.08 -9.23 8.79
N ARG A 885 3.88 -8.33 9.37
CA ARG A 885 5.25 -8.58 9.82
C ARG A 885 5.58 -7.73 11.04
N HIS A 886 6.53 -8.21 11.84
CA HIS A 886 7.18 -7.40 12.88
C HIS A 886 8.48 -6.81 12.34
N TYR A 887 8.73 -5.54 12.67
CA TYR A 887 9.86 -4.74 12.20
C TYR A 887 10.79 -4.38 13.35
N ASP A 888 12.10 -4.62 13.15
CA ASP A 888 13.15 -4.23 14.08
C ASP A 888 13.86 -2.96 13.58
N PRO A 889 13.56 -1.79 14.19
CA PRO A 889 14.17 -0.51 13.81
C PRO A 889 15.66 -0.42 14.19
N ALA A 890 16.17 -1.22 15.13
CA ALA A 890 17.57 -1.15 15.53
C ALA A 890 18.51 -1.56 14.39
N ILE A 891 18.05 -2.52 13.56
CA ILE A 891 18.78 -3.07 12.40
C ILE A 891 18.12 -2.73 11.04
N GLY A 892 16.96 -2.07 11.04
CA GLY A 892 16.28 -1.60 9.83
C GLY A 892 15.64 -2.71 8.98
N ARG A 893 15.12 -3.78 9.60
CA ARG A 893 14.65 -5.00 8.88
C ARG A 893 13.42 -5.66 9.49
N PHE A 894 12.68 -6.40 8.66
CA PHE A 894 11.58 -7.26 9.09
C PHE A 894 12.07 -8.64 9.58
N THR A 895 11.28 -9.25 10.46
CA THR A 895 11.56 -10.57 11.06
C THR A 895 11.15 -11.75 10.17
N THR A 896 10.32 -11.54 9.15
CA THR A 896 9.81 -12.58 8.25
C THR A 896 9.86 -12.14 6.79
N VAL A 897 9.74 -13.12 5.89
CA VAL A 897 9.75 -12.92 4.44
C VAL A 897 8.54 -12.10 4.02
N ASP A 898 8.76 -11.09 3.18
CA ASP A 898 7.70 -10.29 2.57
C ASP A 898 6.72 -11.17 1.76
N PRO A 899 5.41 -11.17 2.08
CA PRO A 899 4.41 -11.93 1.35
C PRO A 899 4.29 -11.59 -0.15
N MET A 900 4.79 -10.43 -0.58
CA MET A 900 4.74 -9.94 -1.97
C MET A 900 6.12 -9.87 -2.63
N ILE A 901 7.14 -10.53 -2.08
CA ILE A 901 8.52 -10.43 -2.59
C ILE A 901 8.69 -10.90 -4.04
N ASP A 902 7.83 -11.81 -4.52
CA ASP A 902 7.82 -12.28 -5.91
C ASP A 902 7.33 -11.23 -6.93
N LYS A 903 6.95 -10.04 -6.47
CA LYS A 903 6.74 -8.86 -7.32
C LYS A 903 7.98 -7.96 -7.42
N TYR A 904 8.99 -8.17 -6.56
CA TYR A 904 10.16 -7.30 -6.42
C TYR A 904 11.47 -8.12 -6.36
N TYR A 905 11.70 -8.93 -7.39
CA TYR A 905 12.82 -9.87 -7.47
C TYR A 905 14.21 -9.32 -7.11
N PRO A 906 14.59 -8.06 -7.45
CA PRO A 906 15.91 -7.52 -7.11
C PRO A 906 16.09 -7.29 -5.61
N LEU A 907 15.02 -7.05 -4.85
CA LEU A 907 15.08 -6.67 -3.44
C LEU A 907 15.22 -7.87 -2.49
N THR A 908 15.73 -7.61 -1.29
CA THR A 908 15.82 -8.60 -0.21
C THR A 908 14.43 -8.87 0.40
N PRO A 909 14.10 -10.13 0.74
CA PRO A 909 12.81 -10.46 1.35
C PRO A 909 12.53 -9.84 2.73
N TYR A 910 13.52 -9.24 3.38
CA TYR A 910 13.42 -8.74 4.76
C TYR A 910 13.67 -7.22 4.87
N GLY A 911 13.95 -6.55 3.75
CA GLY A 911 14.32 -5.13 3.75
C GLY A 911 13.14 -4.22 4.07
N TYR A 912 13.42 -3.08 4.71
CA TYR A 912 12.44 -2.02 4.91
C TYR A 912 12.60 -0.93 3.84
N CYS A 913 11.49 -0.53 3.23
CA CYS A 913 11.43 0.61 2.31
C CYS A 913 12.44 0.61 1.15
N GLY A 914 12.89 -0.58 0.72
CA GLY A 914 13.91 -0.71 -0.32
C GLY A 914 15.26 -0.07 0.05
N GLY A 915 15.49 0.26 1.33
CA GLY A 915 16.63 1.04 1.80
C GLY A 915 16.44 2.56 1.75
N ASN A 916 15.24 3.07 1.46
CA ASN A 916 14.94 4.50 1.46
C ASN A 916 13.72 4.80 2.37
N PRO A 917 13.92 4.78 3.70
CA PRO A 917 12.85 4.93 4.67
C PRO A 917 12.34 6.37 4.83
N ILE A 918 12.85 7.32 4.05
CA ILE A 918 12.42 8.73 4.06
C ILE A 918 11.41 9.00 2.95
N CYS A 919 11.60 8.40 1.77
CA CYS A 919 10.67 8.57 0.65
C CYS A 919 9.55 7.52 0.62
N HIS A 920 9.72 6.40 1.34
CA HIS A 920 8.77 5.30 1.33
C HIS A 920 8.32 4.91 2.75
N ARG A 921 7.13 4.32 2.84
CA ARG A 921 6.62 3.65 4.05
C ARG A 921 6.07 2.27 3.68
N ASP A 922 6.02 1.34 4.61
CA ASP A 922 5.27 0.08 4.44
C ASP A 922 4.05 0.15 5.36
N GLU A 923 2.82 0.23 4.84
CA GLU A 923 1.66 0.44 5.73
C GLU A 923 1.12 -0.86 6.32
N GLU A 924 1.35 -2.01 5.69
CA GLU A 924 0.76 -3.30 6.12
C GLU A 924 1.81 -4.36 6.47
N GLY A 925 3.09 -4.04 6.33
CA GLY A 925 4.17 -5.01 6.39
C GLY A 925 4.10 -6.00 5.23
N LYS A 926 3.50 -5.67 4.08
CA LYS A 926 3.38 -6.60 2.93
C LYS A 926 4.05 -6.10 1.66
N PHE A 927 4.52 -4.86 1.68
CA PHE A 927 5.39 -4.19 0.73
C PHE A 927 5.32 -2.69 1.02
N ILE A 928 6.26 -1.93 0.46
CA ILE A 928 6.21 -0.48 0.34
C ILE A 928 4.85 -0.07 -0.27
N ASN A 929 3.93 0.34 0.59
CA ASN A 929 2.96 1.31 0.15
C ASN A 929 3.79 2.57 -0.08
N ASN A 930 4.22 2.77 -1.34
CA ASN A 930 4.57 4.11 -1.79
C ASN A 930 3.45 4.97 -1.22
N VAL A 931 3.78 5.92 -0.35
CA VAL A 931 2.81 6.92 0.10
C VAL A 931 2.06 7.27 -1.16
N VAL A 932 0.76 6.97 -1.18
CA VAL A 932 -0.11 7.03 -2.37
C VAL A 932 -0.28 8.52 -2.72
N GLY A 933 0.82 9.13 -3.16
CA GLY A 933 1.04 10.57 -3.17
C GLY A 933 2.49 11.05 -3.32
N PHE A 934 3.52 10.19 -3.21
CA PHE A 934 4.93 10.63 -3.39
C PHE A 934 5.72 9.97 -4.53
N PHE A 935 5.25 8.85 -5.08
CA PHE A 935 5.79 8.27 -6.33
C PHE A 935 4.78 8.19 -7.48
N ILE A 936 3.54 8.66 -7.31
CA ILE A 936 2.64 8.88 -8.46
C ILE A 936 2.73 10.35 -8.86
N GLY A 937 3.91 10.74 -9.35
CA GLY A 937 3.88 11.63 -10.49
C GLY A 937 3.14 10.87 -11.60
N GLY A 938 2.31 11.55 -12.38
CA GLY A 938 1.55 10.91 -13.45
C GLY A 938 2.41 10.03 -14.37
N GLY A 939 3.73 10.24 -14.42
CA GLY A 939 4.70 9.42 -15.15
C GLY A 939 4.97 7.98 -14.65
N VAL A 940 4.78 7.63 -13.36
CA VAL A 940 5.05 6.25 -12.87
C VAL A 940 3.81 5.36 -12.97
N ASP A 941 2.62 5.88 -12.71
CA ASP A 941 1.37 5.15 -13.00
C ASP A 941 1.18 5.00 -14.51
N LEU A 942 1.50 6.07 -15.28
CA LEU A 942 1.70 5.96 -16.73
C LEU A 942 2.77 4.91 -17.06
N GLY A 943 3.92 4.88 -16.38
CA GLY A 943 4.98 3.90 -16.62
C GLY A 943 4.57 2.45 -16.33
N ILE A 944 3.75 2.20 -15.30
CA ILE A 944 3.23 0.87 -14.92
C ILE A 944 2.11 0.45 -15.88
N GLN A 945 1.24 1.36 -16.27
CA GLN A 945 0.17 1.07 -17.23
C GLN A 945 0.73 0.91 -18.64
N VAL A 946 1.67 1.75 -19.04
CA VAL A 946 2.51 1.55 -20.24
C VAL A 946 3.21 0.19 -20.17
N ALA A 947 3.81 -0.17 -19.04
CA ALA A 947 4.44 -1.48 -18.88
C ALA A 947 3.42 -2.63 -18.96
N ALA A 948 2.23 -2.49 -18.37
CA ALA A 948 1.15 -3.48 -18.42
C ALA A 948 0.57 -3.64 -19.82
N ASN A 949 0.42 -2.55 -20.56
CA ASN A 949 -0.01 -2.51 -21.96
C ASN A 949 1.02 -3.15 -22.88
N LEU A 950 2.29 -2.82 -22.68
CA LEU A 950 3.40 -3.42 -23.42
C LEU A 950 3.55 -4.92 -23.10
N VAL A 951 3.28 -5.35 -21.85
CA VAL A 951 3.26 -6.77 -21.45
C VAL A 951 2.05 -7.52 -22.03
N SER A 952 0.95 -6.81 -22.29
CA SER A 952 -0.29 -7.36 -22.85
C SER A 952 -0.35 -7.30 -24.38
N GLY A 953 0.69 -6.74 -25.04
CA GLY A 953 0.77 -6.61 -26.50
C GLY A 953 0.00 -5.43 -27.09
N ASN A 954 -0.46 -4.49 -26.27
CA ASN A 954 -1.14 -3.25 -26.67
C ASN A 954 -0.13 -2.12 -26.92
N GLY A 955 -0.59 -1.02 -27.54
CA GLY A 955 0.19 0.21 -27.66
C GLY A 955 0.51 0.80 -26.29
N ALA A 956 1.64 1.52 -26.18
CA ALA A 956 2.15 2.04 -24.91
C ALA A 956 1.11 2.87 -24.11
N PHE A 957 0.16 3.51 -24.80
CA PHE A 957 -0.84 4.39 -24.18
C PHE A 957 -2.29 3.94 -24.41
N ASP A 958 -2.52 2.71 -24.86
CA ASP A 958 -3.88 2.17 -24.99
C ASP A 958 -4.43 1.87 -23.58
N ASP A 959 -5.68 2.23 -23.27
CA ASP A 959 -6.32 1.93 -21.97
C ASP A 959 -5.57 2.48 -20.73
N ILE A 960 -4.91 3.64 -20.83
CA ILE A 960 -4.41 4.37 -19.66
C ILE A 960 -5.59 4.96 -18.87
N ASP A 961 -5.75 4.55 -17.61
CA ASP A 961 -6.73 5.12 -16.70
C ASP A 961 -6.21 6.45 -16.13
N TRP A 962 -6.44 7.52 -16.88
CA TRP A 962 -6.05 8.86 -16.44
C TRP A 962 -6.80 9.34 -15.18
N VAL A 963 -7.92 8.69 -14.81
CA VAL A 963 -8.61 8.93 -13.55
C VAL A 963 -7.83 8.31 -12.39
N SER A 964 -7.19 7.14 -12.56
CA SER A 964 -6.25 6.60 -11.58
C SER A 964 -4.99 7.46 -11.49
N VAL A 965 -4.45 7.91 -12.63
CA VAL A 965 -3.27 8.77 -12.69
C VAL A 965 -3.53 10.12 -11.99
N GLY A 966 -4.73 10.68 -12.14
CA GLY A 966 -5.18 11.91 -11.49
C GLY A 966 -5.68 11.74 -10.05
N ALA A 967 -6.32 10.62 -9.71
CA ALA A 967 -6.77 10.30 -8.35
C ALA A 967 -5.59 10.00 -7.44
N SER A 968 -4.55 9.36 -7.98
CA SER A 968 -3.28 9.14 -7.29
C SER A 968 -2.53 10.43 -6.95
N ALA A 969 -2.79 11.53 -7.69
CA ALA A 969 -2.29 12.86 -7.36
C ALA A 969 -3.11 13.56 -6.25
N VAL A 970 -4.32 13.06 -5.94
CA VAL A 970 -5.28 13.63 -4.96
C VAL A 970 -5.37 12.79 -3.67
N GLU A 971 -5.24 11.46 -3.75
CA GLU A 971 -5.24 10.54 -2.58
C GLU A 971 -4.09 10.80 -1.61
N GLY A 972 -3.00 11.43 -2.07
CA GLY A 972 -1.90 11.88 -1.23
C GLY A 972 -2.30 12.89 -0.15
N GLY A 973 -3.43 13.58 -0.34
CA GLY A 973 -3.99 14.52 0.64
C GLY A 973 -5.01 13.92 1.62
N LEU A 974 -5.59 12.74 1.33
CA LEU A 974 -6.72 12.17 2.09
C LEU A 974 -6.34 10.94 2.93
N THR A 975 -5.26 10.25 2.59
CA THR A 975 -4.82 9.01 3.27
C THR A 975 -4.14 9.23 4.65
N SER A 976 -3.96 10.49 5.07
CA SER A 976 -3.48 10.83 6.42
C SER A 976 -4.52 10.55 7.54
N GLY A 977 -5.80 10.37 7.18
CA GLY A 977 -6.92 10.20 8.11
C GLY A 977 -7.53 8.79 8.21
N GLU A 978 -7.48 7.93 7.19
CA GLU A 978 -8.28 6.68 7.19
C GLU A 978 -7.60 5.42 7.75
N ASN A 979 -6.29 5.44 8.02
CA ASN A 979 -5.54 4.25 8.45
C ASN A 979 -5.26 4.17 9.96
N ILE A 980 -6.30 4.28 10.81
CA ILE A 980 -6.18 4.02 12.26
C ILE A 980 -7.08 2.87 12.79
N SER A 981 -7.92 2.22 11.98
CA SER A 981 -8.66 1.03 12.50
C SER A 981 -8.90 -0.07 11.49
N SER A 982 -8.14 -1.16 11.64
CA SER A 982 -8.47 -2.58 11.45
C SER A 982 -7.19 -3.39 11.40
#